data_AF-A0A9W4JQ28-F1
#
_entry.id   AF-A0A9W4JQ28-F1
#
_cell.length_a   1.000
_cell.length_b   1.000
_cell.length_c   1.000
_cell.angle_alpha   90.00
_cell.angle_beta   90.00
_cell.angle_gamma   90.00
#
_symmetry.space_group_name_H-M   'P 1'
#
loop_
_entity.id
_entity.type
_entity.pdbx_description
1 polymer ?
#
loop_
_entity_poly.entity_id
_entity_poly.type
_entity_poly.pdbx_seq_one_letter_code
_entity_poly.pdbx_strand_id
1 'polypeptide(L)'
;MPSQSRDRDRRDRRERDRTRDQERRRRDRDYDRDREYIRGRYEQAEEGTPSPSNERSAKYRFRGESGHESNSHTDRDEYDEERELERERRRERRRRRREEDALAYGSPVSERRRERGSSRPTDSPASPAKRRERREDRDGYRRGDGDSPVRERRDRRNRDVDVDAEAEARRLRRRERERERQRERDLDAAAAVPAKKHRSMESTSSASHLLSVDAMARLAAQHEDNDQRELARSEEEARKERRRQRKRPVVDDAGSAALSADVAEGRSRHKAGARVVSGAYLEEGHSSDARVRRRGGGGPAMEDHWKEEDSWEGSYDSRGGPPAWKFWSNWSKRKRILLGSLLLLVLVLAIVIPVAIVVSKKNDSDTGSSGSSSSGDPSNSNLDSISRDSIPSYAKGTVLDPFTWYETNGFNVTFTNATVGGLSLMGINSSWDDSTRANDNVPPLNKAFPYGTQPIRGVNVGGWLSIEPFIAPSLFKRWSSSDGIVDEYTLTKKLGNSAASTIEKHYADFISESDFEEIKDAGLDHVRIPYSYWAVTTYDGDPYVPKIAWRYLLRAIEWARKNGLRVKLDLHGLPGSQNGWNHSGHLGSINWLEGSDGELNRKRSLEIHDQISKFFAQDRYKNVVTIYGLVNEPLMLSLPADKVLNWTQEAAELVRKNGINATLVLHDGFLNLNKWDNMYKTHPDNMYLDTHQYTTFNTGEIVLNHTAKVEIICNNWYSMIQEINSTSSGWGPTICGEWSQADTDCAQYVNNVGRGTRWEGTYDTKDSTAYCPTADDGTCSCSKTMVDPAIYSDTYKSFLQTYAEAQMSAFETAMGWFYWTWRTESAAQWSYRTAWKNGFMPSKAYSPSFKCGDTVPDFSGMPEYY
;
A
#
# COMPACT_ATOMS: atom_id res chain seq x y z
N MET A 1 32.52 59.17 -22.75
CA MET A 1 31.89 60.46 -22.42
C MET A 1 30.79 60.75 -23.44
N PRO A 2 29.78 61.61 -23.16
CA PRO A 2 29.43 62.23 -21.87
C PRO A 2 27.98 61.90 -21.43
N SER A 3 27.52 62.52 -20.33
CA SER A 3 26.16 62.42 -19.78
C SER A 3 25.44 63.77 -19.80
N GLN A 4 24.10 63.77 -20.00
CA GLN A 4 23.12 64.83 -19.66
C GLN A 4 21.72 64.42 -20.18
N SER A 5 20.57 64.90 -19.71
CA SER A 5 20.22 65.74 -18.53
C SER A 5 18.82 65.32 -18.02
N ARG A 6 18.32 65.87 -16.88
CA ARG A 6 17.13 65.32 -16.17
C ARG A 6 16.04 66.34 -15.78
N ASP A 7 15.93 67.46 -16.50
CA ASP A 7 15.09 68.61 -16.08
C ASP A 7 13.78 68.84 -16.86
N ARG A 8 13.48 68.10 -17.94
CA ARG A 8 12.21 68.29 -18.68
C ARG A 8 10.97 67.77 -17.91
N ASP A 9 11.08 66.64 -17.21
CA ASP A 9 9.94 65.96 -16.54
C ASP A 9 9.25 66.79 -15.44
N ARG A 10 9.86 67.88 -14.97
CA ARG A 10 9.36 68.68 -13.84
C ARG A 10 8.27 69.69 -14.19
N ARG A 11 8.05 70.01 -15.48
CA ARG A 11 6.90 70.85 -15.90
C ARG A 11 5.64 69.99 -16.11
N ASP A 12 5.71 68.94 -16.93
CA ASP A 12 4.60 68.03 -17.23
C ASP A 12 3.80 67.52 -16.01
N ARG A 13 4.49 67.15 -14.92
CA ARG A 13 3.79 66.69 -13.71
C ARG A 13 2.90 67.76 -13.09
N ARG A 14 3.34 69.03 -13.08
CA ARG A 14 2.60 70.13 -12.44
C ARG A 14 1.32 70.55 -13.16
N GLU A 15 1.14 70.21 -14.44
CA GLU A 15 -0.14 70.40 -15.15
C GLU A 15 -1.07 69.19 -14.99
N ARG A 16 -0.54 67.96 -14.98
CA ARG A 16 -1.32 66.73 -14.76
C ARG A 16 -1.93 66.68 -13.35
N ASP A 17 -1.20 67.12 -12.34
CA ASP A 17 -1.73 67.16 -10.96
C ASP A 17 -2.85 68.21 -10.81
N ARG A 18 -2.76 69.36 -11.51
CA ARG A 18 -3.78 70.43 -11.47
C ARG A 18 -5.10 70.02 -12.14
N THR A 19 -5.04 69.30 -13.25
CA THR A 19 -6.24 68.75 -13.91
C THR A 19 -6.92 67.68 -13.04
N ARG A 20 -6.13 66.79 -12.44
CA ARG A 20 -6.63 65.73 -11.55
C ARG A 20 -7.35 66.25 -10.30
N ASP A 21 -6.86 67.34 -9.71
CA ASP A 21 -7.50 68.00 -8.57
C ASP A 21 -8.82 68.72 -8.96
N GLN A 22 -8.92 69.25 -10.19
CA GLN A 22 -10.19 69.82 -10.69
C GLN A 22 -11.25 68.76 -10.95
N GLU A 23 -10.89 67.60 -11.51
CA GLU A 23 -11.83 66.48 -11.68
C GLU A 23 -12.35 65.96 -10.34
N ARG A 24 -11.48 65.85 -9.33
CA ARG A 24 -11.87 65.37 -8.00
C ARG A 24 -12.89 66.32 -7.34
N ARG A 25 -12.63 67.63 -7.39
CA ARG A 25 -13.55 68.69 -6.91
C ARG A 25 -14.82 68.90 -7.75
N ARG A 26 -15.01 68.16 -8.85
CA ARG A 26 -16.31 67.98 -9.50
C ARG A 26 -16.99 66.73 -8.93
N ARG A 27 -16.31 65.58 -9.00
CA ARG A 27 -16.83 64.27 -8.58
C ARG A 27 -17.34 64.24 -7.13
N ASP A 28 -16.63 64.91 -6.21
CA ASP A 28 -17.05 65.01 -4.80
C ASP A 28 -18.35 65.85 -4.65
N ARG A 29 -18.56 66.85 -5.52
CA ARG A 29 -19.73 67.76 -5.51
C ARG A 29 -20.98 67.12 -6.09
N ASP A 30 -20.81 66.21 -7.04
CA ASP A 30 -21.91 65.41 -7.60
C ASP A 30 -22.35 64.35 -6.56
N TYR A 31 -21.39 63.77 -5.83
CA TYR A 31 -21.64 62.76 -4.79
C TYR A 31 -22.46 63.27 -3.59
N ASP A 32 -22.24 64.52 -3.15
CA ASP A 32 -23.05 65.12 -2.08
C ASP A 32 -24.47 65.50 -2.56
N ARG A 33 -24.66 65.82 -3.85
CA ARG A 33 -25.99 66.13 -4.42
C ARG A 33 -26.90 64.90 -4.43
N ASP A 34 -26.39 63.75 -4.87
CA ASP A 34 -27.16 62.49 -4.85
C ASP A 34 -27.52 62.07 -3.41
N ARG A 35 -26.71 62.47 -2.43
CA ARG A 35 -26.91 62.17 -1.02
C ARG A 35 -28.05 62.96 -0.36
N GLU A 36 -28.30 64.20 -0.81
CA GLU A 36 -29.49 64.95 -0.39
C GLU A 36 -30.77 64.37 -1.03
N TYR A 37 -30.73 63.98 -2.30
CA TYR A 37 -31.87 63.42 -3.02
C TYR A 37 -32.39 62.10 -2.39
N ILE A 38 -31.49 61.24 -1.92
CA ILE A 38 -31.86 59.97 -1.27
C ILE A 38 -32.44 60.19 0.14
N ARG A 39 -32.06 61.26 0.85
CA ARG A 39 -32.46 61.47 2.25
C ARG A 39 -33.90 61.99 2.41
N GLY A 40 -34.47 62.64 1.39
CA GLY A 40 -35.84 63.14 1.40
C GLY A 40 -36.94 62.12 1.13
N ARG A 41 -36.67 60.80 1.18
CA ARG A 41 -37.60 59.75 0.70
C ARG A 41 -38.06 58.73 1.75
N TYR A 42 -37.74 58.94 3.03
CA TYR A 42 -38.03 57.98 4.12
C TYR A 42 -38.69 58.60 5.36
N GLU A 43 -39.46 59.70 5.20
CA GLU A 43 -40.25 60.32 6.28
C GLU A 43 -41.75 60.48 5.97
N GLN A 44 -42.28 59.82 4.92
CA GLN A 44 -43.73 59.78 4.62
C GLN A 44 -44.17 58.41 4.09
N ALA A 45 -44.66 57.54 4.98
CA ALA A 45 -45.53 56.38 4.67
C ALA A 45 -46.07 55.71 5.97
N GLU A 46 -46.63 56.48 6.90
CA GLU A 46 -47.64 55.93 7.84
C GLU A 46 -49.05 56.05 7.23
N GLU A 47 -50.04 55.42 7.88
CA GLU A 47 -51.48 55.32 7.55
C GLU A 47 -51.92 54.22 6.54
N GLY A 48 -53.05 53.54 6.87
CA GLY A 48 -53.82 52.70 5.92
C GLY A 48 -54.13 51.25 6.34
N THR A 49 -55.29 51.02 6.98
CA THR A 49 -55.96 49.70 7.15
C THR A 49 -57.33 49.74 6.41
N PRO A 50 -58.17 48.67 6.25
CA PRO A 50 -58.19 47.35 6.91
C PRO A 50 -58.53 46.12 6.01
N SER A 51 -58.88 44.99 6.66
CA SER A 51 -59.25 43.65 6.11
C SER A 51 -60.74 43.57 5.66
N PRO A 52 -61.30 42.47 5.06
CA PRO A 52 -61.55 41.21 5.80
C PRO A 52 -61.59 39.86 5.01
N SER A 53 -61.74 38.76 5.79
CA SER A 53 -62.32 37.41 5.49
C SER A 53 -61.58 36.46 4.52
N ASN A 54 -61.41 35.17 4.84
CA ASN A 54 -62.47 34.23 5.23
C ASN A 54 -62.06 33.15 6.26
N GLU A 55 -63.04 32.49 6.87
CA GLU A 55 -62.88 31.34 7.79
C GLU A 55 -62.86 30.00 6.99
N ARG A 56 -62.86 28.75 7.51
CA ARG A 56 -63.13 28.21 8.87
C ARG A 56 -62.64 26.75 8.96
N SER A 57 -62.05 26.32 10.08
CA SER A 57 -62.50 25.09 10.79
C SER A 57 -61.85 24.93 12.18
N ALA A 58 -62.54 24.20 13.05
CA ALA A 58 -62.14 23.79 14.40
C ALA A 58 -62.85 22.43 14.69
N LYS A 59 -62.83 21.75 15.84
CA LYS A 59 -62.41 22.02 17.23
C LYS A 59 -62.56 20.66 17.96
N TYR A 60 -61.82 20.36 19.02
CA TYR A 60 -62.37 19.64 20.20
C TYR A 60 -61.51 19.92 21.45
N ARG A 61 -62.08 19.72 22.65
CA ARG A 61 -61.53 20.14 23.95
C ARG A 61 -61.94 19.17 25.08
N PHE A 62 -61.03 18.90 26.03
CA PHE A 62 -61.13 18.99 27.52
C PHE A 62 -59.83 18.37 28.10
N ARG A 63 -59.13 18.87 29.13
CA ARG A 63 -59.47 19.42 30.47
C ARG A 63 -59.89 18.31 31.46
N GLY A 64 -59.27 18.16 32.64
CA GLY A 64 -58.10 18.87 33.21
C GLY A 64 -57.91 18.60 34.73
N GLU A 65 -56.99 19.34 35.36
CA GLU A 65 -56.81 19.49 36.84
C GLU A 65 -56.27 18.24 37.59
N SER A 66 -55.51 18.30 38.70
CA SER A 66 -54.62 19.29 39.35
C SER A 66 -53.81 18.53 40.45
N GLY A 67 -52.68 18.95 41.04
CA GLY A 67 -51.83 20.14 40.91
C GLY A 67 -51.24 20.52 42.30
N HIS A 68 -49.92 20.51 42.49
CA HIS A 68 -49.25 21.07 43.68
C HIS A 68 -47.75 21.32 43.46
N GLU A 69 -47.20 22.38 44.07
CA GLU A 69 -45.77 22.75 44.06
C GLU A 69 -45.10 22.37 45.40
N SER A 70 -43.80 22.03 45.39
CA SER A 70 -42.78 22.61 46.30
C SER A 70 -41.38 21.96 46.20
N ASN A 71 -40.35 22.80 46.40
CA ASN A 71 -38.98 22.53 46.86
C ASN A 71 -38.21 21.26 46.43
N SER A 72 -37.24 21.44 45.53
CA SER A 72 -36.10 20.53 45.34
C SER A 72 -34.81 21.14 45.93
N HIS A 73 -34.43 20.76 47.16
CA HIS A 73 -33.22 21.29 47.84
C HIS A 73 -32.57 20.33 48.87
N THR A 74 -32.23 19.10 48.44
CA THR A 74 -31.18 18.21 48.97
C THR A 74 -30.99 17.09 47.95
N ASP A 75 -29.76 16.80 47.51
CA ASP A 75 -29.33 15.62 46.71
C ASP A 75 -28.01 15.88 45.95
N ARG A 76 -27.58 17.15 45.84
CA ARG A 76 -26.44 17.52 44.97
C ARG A 76 -25.08 17.44 45.65
N ASP A 77 -25.04 17.54 46.97
CA ASP A 77 -23.80 17.84 47.70
C ASP A 77 -22.99 16.57 48.05
N GLU A 78 -23.66 15.44 48.31
CA GLU A 78 -23.03 14.16 48.66
C GLU A 78 -22.18 13.58 47.50
N TYR A 79 -22.56 13.88 46.24
CA TYR A 79 -21.86 13.40 45.04
C TYR A 79 -20.55 14.12 44.70
N ASP A 80 -20.32 15.34 45.19
CA ASP A 80 -19.07 16.07 44.94
C ASP A 80 -18.06 15.93 46.11
N GLU A 81 -18.49 15.66 47.35
CA GLU A 81 -17.56 15.31 48.45
C GLU A 81 -16.83 13.98 48.22
N GLU A 82 -17.55 12.91 47.84
CA GLU A 82 -16.93 11.61 47.54
C GLU A 82 -15.90 11.74 46.39
N ARG A 83 -16.16 12.68 45.47
CA ARG A 83 -15.33 12.98 44.31
C ARG A 83 -14.06 13.76 44.64
N GLU A 84 -14.10 14.65 45.63
CA GLU A 84 -12.90 15.30 46.18
C GLU A 84 -12.04 14.28 46.94
N LEU A 85 -12.65 13.43 47.77
CA LEU A 85 -11.96 12.34 48.48
C LEU A 85 -11.26 11.36 47.52
N GLU A 86 -11.88 11.01 46.39
CA GLU A 86 -11.25 10.17 45.35
C GLU A 86 -10.05 10.87 44.68
N ARG A 87 -10.12 12.20 44.50
CA ARG A 87 -9.01 13.02 43.97
C ARG A 87 -7.84 13.09 44.94
N GLU A 88 -8.10 13.25 46.24
CA GLU A 88 -7.06 13.26 47.27
C GLU A 88 -6.33 11.92 47.37
N ARG A 89 -7.07 10.80 47.44
CA ARG A 89 -6.48 9.44 47.43
C ARG A 89 -5.63 9.18 46.18
N ARG A 90 -6.02 9.73 45.02
CA ARG A 90 -5.23 9.69 43.77
C ARG A 90 -4.00 10.61 43.79
N ARG A 91 -4.02 11.73 44.51
CA ARG A 91 -2.84 12.59 44.74
C ARG A 91 -1.85 11.92 45.69
N GLU A 92 -2.32 11.34 46.80
CA GLU A 92 -1.47 10.65 47.78
C GLU A 92 -0.75 9.44 47.17
N ARG A 93 -1.45 8.58 46.42
CA ARG A 93 -0.83 7.47 45.68
C ARG A 93 0.25 7.92 44.69
N ARG A 94 0.11 9.11 44.08
CA ARG A 94 1.14 9.70 43.20
C ARG A 94 2.31 10.32 43.98
N ARG A 95 2.10 10.71 45.24
CA ARG A 95 3.16 11.17 46.13
C ARG A 95 4.01 9.99 46.63
N ARG A 96 3.38 8.93 47.15
CA ARG A 96 4.09 7.71 47.58
C ARG A 96 4.95 7.12 46.47
N ARG A 97 4.43 6.98 45.24
CA ARG A 97 5.25 6.52 44.11
C ARG A 97 6.49 7.38 43.85
N ARG A 98 6.41 8.70 43.99
CA ARG A 98 7.59 9.58 43.84
C ARG A 98 8.58 9.47 45.00
N GLU A 99 8.10 9.11 46.19
CA GLU A 99 8.95 8.83 47.36
C GLU A 99 9.58 7.43 47.25
N GLU A 100 8.89 6.44 46.66
CA GLU A 100 9.41 5.11 46.27
C GLU A 100 10.46 5.21 45.14
N ASP A 101 10.15 5.93 44.06
CA ASP A 101 11.07 6.19 42.93
C ASP A 101 12.36 6.91 43.40
N ALA A 102 12.25 7.80 44.39
CA ALA A 102 13.40 8.50 44.98
C ALA A 102 14.25 7.62 45.91
N LEU A 103 13.69 6.54 46.47
CA LEU A 103 14.42 5.54 47.26
C LEU A 103 15.09 4.47 46.38
N ALA A 104 14.59 4.25 45.15
CA ALA A 104 15.14 3.28 44.21
C ALA A 104 16.54 3.65 43.65
N TYR A 105 16.93 4.94 43.70
CA TYR A 105 18.22 5.43 43.21
C TYR A 105 19.13 5.93 44.35
N GLY A 106 19.31 5.11 45.39
CA GLY A 106 20.15 5.45 46.54
C GLY A 106 20.86 4.26 47.20
N SER A 107 22.09 3.95 46.77
CA SER A 107 23.07 3.23 47.60
C SER A 107 24.53 3.51 47.20
N PRO A 108 25.45 3.66 48.17
CA PRO A 108 26.85 4.01 47.92
C PRO A 108 27.75 2.77 47.74
N VAL A 109 28.77 2.88 46.89
CA VAL A 109 29.93 1.99 46.96
C VAL A 109 30.87 2.51 48.05
N SER A 110 31.25 1.63 49.00
CA SER A 110 32.23 1.97 50.04
C SER A 110 33.37 0.95 50.05
N GLU A 111 34.61 1.44 50.11
CA GLU A 111 35.79 0.59 50.22
C GLU A 111 35.95 0.02 51.64
N ARG A 112 36.38 -1.24 51.73
CA ARG A 112 37.32 -1.76 52.76
C ARG A 112 37.71 -3.21 52.45
N ARG A 113 38.88 -3.75 52.82
CA ARG A 113 40.27 -3.22 52.98
C ARG A 113 41.13 -4.41 53.45
N ARG A 114 42.22 -4.76 52.75
CA ARG A 114 43.45 -5.50 53.19
C ARG A 114 44.25 -5.94 51.94
N GLU A 115 45.59 -6.09 51.93
CA GLU A 115 46.59 -5.91 52.99
C GLU A 115 47.94 -5.32 52.47
N ARG A 116 49.04 -5.46 53.22
CA ARG A 116 50.39 -4.85 53.00
C ARG A 116 51.14 -5.50 51.81
N GLY A 117 52.14 -4.89 51.15
CA GLY A 117 52.75 -3.54 51.24
C GLY A 117 54.30 -3.56 51.26
N SER A 118 55.01 -2.52 50.75
CA SER A 118 56.41 -2.17 51.14
C SER A 118 56.94 -0.86 50.49
N SER A 119 57.91 -0.22 51.16
CA SER A 119 58.99 0.67 50.64
C SER A 119 58.65 1.91 49.78
N ARG A 120 58.70 3.07 50.47
CA ARG A 120 59.15 4.40 50.00
C ARG A 120 60.71 4.42 49.84
N PRO A 121 61.41 5.51 49.45
CA PRO A 121 61.03 6.94 49.37
C PRO A 121 61.13 7.46 47.91
N THR A 122 61.16 8.75 47.54
CA THR A 122 61.40 9.99 48.32
C THR A 122 60.48 11.13 47.87
N ASP A 123 60.75 12.34 48.34
CA ASP A 123 59.73 13.33 48.71
C ASP A 123 60.21 14.80 48.53
N SER A 124 59.23 15.71 48.59
CA SER A 124 59.26 17.13 49.02
C SER A 124 59.28 18.29 47.99
N PRO A 125 58.63 19.45 48.29
CA PRO A 125 58.28 20.49 47.29
C PRO A 125 58.61 21.96 47.70
N ALA A 126 58.27 22.97 46.86
CA ALA A 126 57.89 24.35 47.29
C ALA A 126 57.44 25.27 46.12
N SER A 127 56.84 26.43 46.47
CA SER A 127 56.33 27.53 45.59
C SER A 127 57.01 28.88 46.00
N PRO A 128 56.51 30.12 45.70
CA PRO A 128 55.85 30.70 44.51
C PRO A 128 56.36 32.14 44.09
N ALA A 129 55.77 32.69 43.00
CA ALA A 129 55.33 34.10 42.81
C ALA A 129 56.27 35.28 42.37
N LYS A 130 55.79 36.01 41.32
CA LYS A 130 56.10 37.41 40.88
C LYS A 130 57.55 37.62 40.31
N ARG A 131 57.91 38.67 39.53
CA ARG A 131 57.35 40.03 39.31
C ARG A 131 57.97 40.75 38.06
N ARG A 132 57.19 41.50 37.25
CA ARG A 132 57.62 42.66 36.37
C ARG A 132 58.69 42.35 35.27
N GLU A 133 59.13 43.22 34.34
CA GLU A 133 58.79 44.56 33.74
C GLU A 133 59.42 44.60 32.30
N ARG A 134 59.26 45.54 31.34
CA ARG A 134 58.50 46.81 31.08
C ARG A 134 58.61 47.12 29.55
N ARG A 135 58.06 48.28 29.10
CA ARG A 135 58.29 49.05 27.83
C ARG A 135 57.53 48.52 26.60
N GLU A 136 57.02 49.36 25.70
CA GLU A 136 56.83 50.83 25.60
C GLU A 136 55.50 51.06 24.80
N ASP A 137 54.56 51.97 25.12
CA ASP A 137 54.60 53.45 25.21
C ASP A 137 54.79 54.13 23.82
N ARG A 138 54.08 55.21 23.39
CA ARG A 138 53.13 56.13 24.07
C ARG A 138 52.31 57.03 23.11
N ASP A 139 51.21 57.62 23.64
CA ASP A 139 50.56 58.95 23.36
C ASP A 139 50.09 59.36 21.93
N GLY A 140 49.12 60.29 21.76
CA GLY A 140 48.26 61.00 22.73
C GLY A 140 47.51 62.25 22.19
N TYR A 141 46.82 63.00 23.09
CA TYR A 141 46.00 64.24 22.91
C TYR A 141 44.57 64.05 22.31
N ARG A 142 43.43 64.57 22.84
CA ARG A 142 42.99 65.76 23.65
C ARG A 142 42.88 67.08 22.85
N ARG A 143 41.92 68.02 23.08
CA ARG A 143 41.12 68.38 24.28
C ARG A 143 39.87 69.24 23.92
N GLY A 144 38.89 69.42 24.82
CA GLY A 144 37.85 70.48 24.74
C GLY A 144 36.61 70.25 25.65
N ASP A 145 36.13 71.28 26.36
CA ASP A 145 35.12 71.21 27.44
C ASP A 145 33.91 72.16 27.19
N GLY A 146 32.70 71.92 27.75
CA GLY A 146 31.54 72.82 27.59
C GLY A 146 30.15 72.40 28.13
N ASP A 147 29.95 72.52 29.46
CA ASP A 147 28.74 72.74 30.29
C ASP A 147 27.25 72.38 29.88
N SER A 148 26.53 71.72 30.81
CA SER A 148 25.06 71.74 31.11
C SER A 148 23.96 71.33 30.08
N PRO A 149 22.72 70.97 30.50
CA PRO A 149 22.30 70.20 31.69
C PRO A 149 21.27 69.08 31.38
N VAL A 150 20.72 68.42 32.42
CA VAL A 150 19.88 67.19 32.36
C VAL A 150 18.40 67.40 31.97
N ARG A 151 17.85 66.53 31.10
CA ARG A 151 16.49 65.94 31.25
C ARG A 151 16.26 64.68 30.38
N GLU A 152 15.33 63.83 30.81
CA GLU A 152 15.13 62.47 30.30
C GLU A 152 14.51 62.38 28.90
N ARG A 153 14.73 61.24 28.23
CA ARG A 153 14.20 60.96 26.89
C ARG A 153 13.60 59.55 26.79
N ARG A 154 12.47 59.31 27.45
CA ARG A 154 11.76 58.02 27.45
C ARG A 154 10.25 58.15 27.21
N ASP A 155 9.84 58.77 26.09
CA ASP A 155 8.44 58.69 25.61
C ASP A 155 8.24 59.10 24.12
N ARG A 156 9.02 58.53 23.20
CA ARG A 156 8.85 58.71 21.73
C ARG A 156 9.19 57.46 20.90
N ARG A 157 8.73 56.28 21.32
CA ARG A 157 8.79 55.04 20.50
C ARG A 157 7.53 54.16 20.51
N ASN A 158 6.58 54.40 21.42
CA ASN A 158 5.33 53.64 21.52
C ASN A 158 4.12 54.35 20.89
N ARG A 159 4.32 55.34 20.00
CA ARG A 159 3.19 56.07 19.38
C ARG A 159 3.06 55.91 17.87
N ASP A 160 4.11 55.45 17.20
CA ASP A 160 4.13 55.28 15.75
C ASP A 160 3.76 53.84 15.35
N VAL A 161 3.98 52.85 16.23
CA VAL A 161 3.71 51.42 15.97
C VAL A 161 2.21 51.09 15.99
N ASP A 162 1.45 51.64 16.95
CA ASP A 162 0.01 51.35 17.06
C ASP A 162 -0.80 51.94 15.89
N VAL A 163 -0.34 53.04 15.28
CA VAL A 163 -1.06 53.73 14.21
C VAL A 163 -1.07 52.92 12.91
N ASP A 164 0.06 52.30 12.54
CA ASP A 164 0.13 51.45 11.35
C ASP A 164 -0.62 50.12 11.57
N ALA A 165 -0.54 49.53 12.77
CA ALA A 165 -1.29 48.33 13.12
C ALA A 165 -2.82 48.56 13.07
N GLU A 166 -3.32 49.70 13.58
CA GLU A 166 -4.74 50.04 13.49
C GLU A 166 -5.16 50.39 12.05
N ALA A 167 -4.27 51.02 11.27
CA ALA A 167 -4.52 51.30 9.85
C ALA A 167 -4.63 50.01 9.02
N GLU A 168 -3.82 48.99 9.30
CA GLU A 168 -3.91 47.68 8.66
C GLU A 168 -5.17 46.90 9.08
N ALA A 169 -5.50 46.88 10.37
CA ALA A 169 -6.74 46.29 10.86
C ALA A 169 -7.99 46.94 10.22
N ARG A 170 -7.98 48.27 10.00
CA ARG A 170 -9.03 49.00 9.27
C ARG A 170 -9.08 48.63 7.78
N ARG A 171 -7.94 48.35 7.12
CA ARG A 171 -7.89 47.86 5.73
C ARG A 171 -8.45 46.45 5.59
N LEU A 172 -8.13 45.55 6.53
CA LEU A 172 -8.64 44.17 6.54
C LEU A 172 -10.17 44.14 6.70
N ARG A 173 -10.71 44.83 7.71
CA ARG A 173 -12.17 44.94 7.93
C ARG A 173 -12.92 45.58 6.76
N ARG A 174 -12.26 46.41 5.95
CA ARG A 174 -12.83 46.95 4.71
C ARG A 174 -12.90 45.89 3.61
N ARG A 175 -11.81 45.15 3.36
CA ARG A 175 -11.77 44.05 2.37
C ARG A 175 -12.77 42.95 2.69
N GLU A 176 -12.97 42.67 3.98
CA GLU A 176 -13.95 41.70 4.48
C GLU A 176 -15.39 42.11 4.11
N ARG A 177 -15.77 43.38 4.41
CA ARG A 177 -17.08 43.93 4.04
C ARG A 177 -17.28 44.09 2.53
N GLU A 178 -16.21 44.30 1.76
CA GLU A 178 -16.27 44.32 0.29
C GLU A 178 -16.49 42.89 -0.27
N ARG A 179 -15.96 41.84 0.37
CA ARG A 179 -16.24 40.43 0.04
C ARG A 179 -17.65 39.98 0.45
N GLU A 180 -18.12 40.43 1.60
CA GLU A 180 -19.48 40.16 2.12
C GLU A 180 -20.54 40.72 1.16
N ARG A 181 -20.40 42.00 0.78
CA ARG A 181 -21.23 42.65 -0.25
C ARG A 181 -21.09 42.08 -1.65
N GLN A 182 -20.02 41.34 -1.93
CA GLN A 182 -19.91 40.60 -3.18
C GLN A 182 -20.82 39.38 -3.13
N ARG A 183 -20.72 38.58 -2.05
CA ARG A 183 -21.58 37.39 -1.83
C ARG A 183 -23.07 37.73 -1.81
N GLU A 184 -23.48 38.83 -1.18
CA GLU A 184 -24.88 39.30 -1.21
C GLU A 184 -25.36 39.53 -2.65
N ARG A 185 -24.56 40.23 -3.47
CA ARG A 185 -24.90 40.50 -4.88
C ARG A 185 -24.85 39.26 -5.77
N ASP A 186 -23.95 38.33 -5.48
CA ASP A 186 -23.87 37.05 -6.19
C ASP A 186 -25.08 36.14 -5.86
N LEU A 187 -25.62 36.23 -4.63
CA LEU A 187 -26.86 35.56 -4.21
C LEU A 187 -28.10 36.22 -4.83
N ASP A 188 -28.21 37.56 -4.81
CA ASP A 188 -29.29 38.29 -5.47
C ASP A 188 -29.33 38.02 -6.99
N ALA A 189 -28.15 37.91 -7.63
CA ALA A 189 -28.03 37.55 -9.03
C ALA A 189 -28.48 36.10 -9.30
N ALA A 190 -28.19 35.16 -8.39
CA ALA A 190 -28.65 33.77 -8.48
C ALA A 190 -30.19 33.64 -8.33
N ALA A 191 -30.82 34.53 -7.57
CA ALA A 191 -32.28 34.58 -7.42
C ALA A 191 -33.02 35.17 -8.64
N ALA A 192 -32.31 35.80 -9.59
CA ALA A 192 -32.89 36.68 -10.61
C ALA A 192 -32.81 36.17 -12.06
N VAL A 193 -33.08 34.88 -12.31
CA VAL A 193 -33.14 34.30 -13.68
C VAL A 193 -34.48 33.59 -13.96
N PRO A 194 -35.30 34.06 -14.92
CA PRO A 194 -36.62 33.48 -15.19
C PRO A 194 -36.57 32.27 -16.14
N ALA A 195 -37.34 31.22 -15.81
CA ALA A 195 -37.42 30.01 -16.62
C ALA A 195 -38.14 30.24 -17.98
N LYS A 196 -37.54 29.78 -19.07
CA LYS A 196 -38.21 29.62 -20.38
C LYS A 196 -38.24 28.16 -20.81
N LYS A 197 -39.43 27.68 -21.16
CA LYS A 197 -39.69 26.34 -21.68
C LYS A 197 -39.17 26.22 -23.12
N HIS A 198 -38.65 25.05 -23.48
CA HIS A 198 -38.84 24.50 -24.83
C HIS A 198 -39.43 23.08 -24.73
N ARG A 199 -40.32 22.76 -25.66
CA ARG A 199 -40.92 21.44 -25.86
C ARG A 199 -40.31 20.81 -27.12
N SER A 200 -40.05 19.51 -27.08
CA SER A 200 -40.16 18.64 -28.25
C SER A 200 -40.45 17.21 -27.78
N MET A 201 -41.58 16.66 -28.23
CA MET A 201 -41.78 15.22 -28.36
C MET A 201 -41.08 14.80 -29.68
N GLU A 202 -40.85 13.54 -30.05
CA GLU A 202 -41.42 12.27 -29.59
C GLU A 202 -40.53 11.11 -30.09
N SER A 203 -40.42 10.01 -29.33
CA SER A 203 -40.25 8.62 -29.84
C SER A 203 -39.99 7.65 -28.68
N THR A 204 -40.35 6.38 -28.84
CA THR A 204 -40.49 5.41 -27.74
C THR A 204 -39.74 4.09 -27.99
N SER A 205 -38.84 3.69 -27.08
CA SER A 205 -38.68 2.29 -26.63
C SER A 205 -37.60 2.14 -25.54
N SER A 206 -38.01 1.86 -24.29
CA SER A 206 -37.30 1.00 -23.31
C SER A 206 -38.08 0.99 -22.00
N ALA A 207 -38.32 -0.20 -21.44
CA ALA A 207 -39.05 -0.37 -20.18
C ALA A 207 -38.10 -0.51 -18.99
N SER A 208 -37.50 0.60 -18.54
CA SER A 208 -36.76 0.64 -17.27
C SER A 208 -37.75 0.77 -16.10
N HIS A 209 -37.72 -0.17 -15.14
CA HIS A 209 -38.50 -0.04 -13.90
C HIS A 209 -38.04 1.19 -13.10
N LEU A 210 -38.90 2.21 -13.02
CA LEU A 210 -38.64 3.39 -12.20
C LEU A 210 -38.90 3.07 -10.73
N LEU A 211 -37.89 3.29 -9.89
CA LEU A 211 -38.05 3.34 -8.43
C LEU A 211 -39.10 4.39 -8.06
N SER A 212 -39.92 4.11 -7.04
CA SER A 212 -41.00 5.02 -6.66
C SER A 212 -40.46 6.35 -6.13
N VAL A 213 -41.22 7.43 -6.33
CA VAL A 213 -40.86 8.76 -5.83
C VAL A 213 -40.68 8.76 -4.30
N ASP A 214 -41.43 7.92 -3.60
CA ASP A 214 -41.32 7.70 -2.16
C ASP A 214 -39.99 7.02 -1.76
N ALA A 215 -39.46 6.10 -2.57
CA ALA A 215 -38.14 5.51 -2.33
C ALA A 215 -37.01 6.55 -2.47
N MET A 216 -37.07 7.41 -3.49
CA MET A 216 -36.11 8.51 -3.64
C MET A 216 -36.23 9.56 -2.53
N ALA A 217 -37.44 9.87 -2.07
CA ALA A 217 -37.66 10.79 -0.95
C ALA A 217 -37.07 10.25 0.37
N ARG A 218 -37.23 8.94 0.64
CA ARG A 218 -36.61 8.28 1.80
C ARG A 218 -35.08 8.27 1.72
N LEU A 219 -34.52 8.01 0.53
CA LEU A 219 -33.07 8.06 0.32
C LEU A 219 -32.51 9.46 0.57
N ALA A 220 -33.16 10.50 0.03
CA ALA A 220 -32.78 11.89 0.26
C ALA A 220 -32.81 12.26 1.75
N ALA A 221 -33.85 11.87 2.48
CA ALA A 221 -33.94 12.10 3.93
C ALA A 221 -32.85 11.35 4.74
N GLN A 222 -32.42 10.17 4.29
CA GLN A 222 -31.28 9.46 4.89
C GLN A 222 -29.93 10.13 4.59
N HIS A 223 -29.78 10.78 3.42
CA HIS A 223 -28.60 11.58 3.12
C HIS A 223 -28.56 12.85 3.99
N GLU A 224 -29.66 13.61 4.10
CA GLU A 224 -29.71 14.81 4.95
C GLU A 224 -29.41 14.51 6.43
N ASP A 225 -29.95 13.42 7.00
CA ASP A 225 -29.68 13.06 8.39
C ASP A 225 -28.23 12.56 8.61
N ASN A 226 -27.58 11.99 7.58
CA ASN A 226 -26.16 11.66 7.63
C ASN A 226 -25.27 12.91 7.53
N ASP A 227 -25.56 13.83 6.62
CA ASP A 227 -24.84 15.11 6.47
C ASP A 227 -24.87 15.93 7.78
N GLN A 228 -26.02 15.96 8.46
CA GLN A 228 -26.16 16.60 9.78
C GLN A 228 -25.29 15.91 10.86
N ARG A 229 -25.17 14.58 10.82
CA ARG A 229 -24.32 13.81 11.75
C ARG A 229 -22.83 14.04 11.49
N GLU A 230 -22.40 14.20 10.23
CA GLU A 230 -21.02 14.54 9.90
C GLU A 230 -20.66 15.98 10.30
N LEU A 231 -21.55 16.94 10.03
CA LEU A 231 -21.40 18.33 10.49
C LEU A 231 -21.24 18.39 12.01
N ALA A 232 -22.12 17.72 12.76
CA ALA A 232 -22.05 17.65 14.23
C ALA A 232 -20.74 17.01 14.75
N ARG A 233 -20.22 15.97 14.08
CA ARG A 233 -18.89 15.40 14.38
C ARG A 233 -17.78 16.42 14.15
N SER A 234 -17.78 17.10 13.00
CA SER A 234 -16.75 18.07 12.63
C SER A 234 -16.68 19.26 13.62
N GLU A 235 -17.83 19.74 14.11
CA GLU A 235 -17.87 20.76 15.16
C GLU A 235 -17.33 20.23 16.50
N GLU A 236 -17.64 19.00 16.87
CA GLU A 236 -17.12 18.41 18.12
C GLU A 236 -15.60 18.23 18.06
N GLU A 237 -15.04 17.86 16.91
CA GLU A 237 -13.59 17.77 16.68
C GLU A 237 -12.91 19.13 16.67
N ALA A 238 -13.46 20.13 15.96
CA ALA A 238 -12.97 21.50 16.03
C ALA A 238 -12.99 22.05 17.47
N ARG A 239 -13.98 21.65 18.28
CA ARG A 239 -14.11 22.01 19.70
C ARG A 239 -13.14 21.23 20.60
N LYS A 240 -12.78 19.99 20.27
CA LYS A 240 -11.70 19.21 20.91
C LYS A 240 -10.34 19.82 20.59
N GLU A 241 -10.09 20.24 19.35
CA GLU A 241 -8.80 20.81 18.93
C GLU A 241 -8.57 22.21 19.52
N ARG A 242 -9.58 23.09 19.53
CA ARG A 242 -9.53 24.36 20.27
C ARG A 242 -9.28 24.18 21.78
N ARG A 243 -9.62 23.02 22.36
CA ARG A 243 -9.30 22.63 23.75
C ARG A 243 -7.89 22.05 23.93
N ARG A 244 -7.27 21.49 22.88
CA ARG A 244 -5.86 21.05 22.86
C ARG A 244 -4.92 22.24 22.69
N GLN A 245 -5.20 23.12 21.74
CA GLN A 245 -4.42 24.34 21.48
C GLN A 245 -4.32 25.24 22.71
N ARG A 246 -5.41 25.39 23.48
CA ARG A 246 -5.45 26.11 24.78
C ARG A 246 -4.64 25.46 25.93
N LYS A 247 -3.86 24.40 25.68
CA LYS A 247 -3.08 23.67 26.71
C LYS A 247 -1.57 23.53 26.42
N ARG A 248 -1.05 24.16 25.37
CA ARG A 248 0.41 24.23 25.13
C ARG A 248 1.02 25.49 25.76
N PRO A 249 2.09 25.39 26.58
CA PRO A 249 2.94 26.52 26.91
C PRO A 249 3.71 27.02 25.67
N VAL A 250 4.11 28.29 25.69
CA VAL A 250 4.95 28.91 24.64
C VAL A 250 6.43 28.77 25.00
N VAL A 251 7.23 28.39 24.01
CA VAL A 251 8.68 28.67 23.91
C VAL A 251 8.93 29.01 22.43
N ASP A 252 9.72 30.05 22.18
CA ASP A 252 9.82 30.71 20.86
C ASP A 252 10.99 30.21 19.99
N ASP A 253 10.98 30.73 18.75
CA ASP A 253 12.09 30.86 17.81
C ASP A 253 12.50 29.63 16.96
N ALA A 254 12.86 29.75 15.68
CA ALA A 254 12.32 30.54 14.54
C ALA A 254 13.01 30.04 13.25
N GLY A 255 12.32 30.07 12.11
CA GLY A 255 12.97 29.88 10.79
C GLY A 255 12.18 29.03 9.80
N SER A 256 12.37 29.32 8.51
CA SER A 256 11.80 28.58 7.37
C SER A 256 10.26 28.52 7.27
N ALA A 257 9.63 29.69 7.10
CA ALA A 257 8.25 29.81 6.63
C ALA A 257 8.17 30.74 5.40
N ALA A 258 8.59 30.24 4.23
CA ALA A 258 8.44 30.92 2.94
C ALA A 258 8.43 29.89 1.79
N LEU A 259 7.53 30.07 0.80
CA LEU A 259 7.22 29.24 -0.38
C LEU A 259 6.10 28.18 -0.23
N SER A 260 4.84 28.63 -0.21
CA SER A 260 3.66 27.90 -0.71
C SER A 260 2.42 28.81 -0.64
N ALA A 261 2.23 29.70 -1.62
CA ALA A 261 1.07 30.59 -1.69
C ALA A 261 0.86 31.20 -3.10
N ASP A 262 0.67 30.37 -4.12
CA ASP A 262 -0.02 30.75 -5.38
C ASP A 262 -0.41 29.49 -6.17
N VAL A 263 -1.34 29.66 -7.14
CA VAL A 263 -2.05 28.62 -7.92
C VAL A 263 -3.18 27.90 -7.16
N ALA A 264 -4.39 28.47 -7.23
CA ALA A 264 -5.64 27.80 -6.87
C ALA A 264 -6.86 28.44 -7.56
N GLU A 265 -7.05 28.26 -8.88
CA GLU A 265 -8.28 28.69 -9.56
C GLU A 265 -8.57 27.92 -10.87
N GLY A 266 -9.77 27.34 -11.02
CA GLY A 266 -10.40 27.21 -12.36
C GLY A 266 -10.81 25.83 -12.95
N ARG A 267 -11.83 25.15 -12.37
CA ARG A 267 -12.66 24.07 -13.00
C ARG A 267 -11.89 22.73 -13.21
N SER A 268 -12.51 21.54 -13.35
CA SER A 268 -13.91 21.13 -13.61
C SER A 268 -14.51 20.29 -12.46
N ARG A 269 -15.85 20.16 -12.42
CA ARG A 269 -16.57 19.38 -11.39
C ARG A 269 -17.01 18.02 -11.97
N HIS A 270 -16.09 17.05 -11.99
CA HIS A 270 -16.41 15.69 -12.43
C HIS A 270 -17.31 14.98 -11.41
N LYS A 271 -18.28 14.20 -11.88
CA LYS A 271 -19.00 13.24 -11.04
C LYS A 271 -18.05 12.08 -10.75
N ALA A 272 -17.50 12.01 -9.54
CA ALA A 272 -16.79 10.82 -9.11
C ALA A 272 -17.79 9.64 -9.03
N GLY A 273 -17.57 8.61 -9.84
CA GLY A 273 -18.04 7.28 -9.52
C GLY A 273 -17.34 6.81 -8.24
N ALA A 274 -18.05 6.07 -7.38
CA ALA A 274 -17.48 5.63 -6.12
C ALA A 274 -16.53 4.43 -6.35
N ARG A 275 -15.29 4.59 -5.88
CA ARG A 275 -14.34 3.53 -5.48
C ARG A 275 -14.05 2.42 -6.53
N VAL A 276 -12.85 2.48 -7.10
CA VAL A 276 -12.09 1.28 -7.45
C VAL A 276 -10.74 1.38 -6.75
N VAL A 277 -10.51 0.50 -5.78
CA VAL A 277 -9.19 0.25 -5.18
C VAL A 277 -9.08 -1.25 -4.96
N SER A 278 -8.11 -1.85 -5.62
CA SER A 278 -7.57 -3.20 -5.44
C SER A 278 -6.86 -3.36 -4.09
N GLY A 279 -7.53 -2.98 -2.99
CA GLY A 279 -6.90 -2.81 -1.67
C GLY A 279 -7.89 -2.97 -0.52
N ALA A 280 -8.03 -4.21 -0.06
CA ALA A 280 -8.89 -4.66 1.03
C ALA A 280 -8.86 -3.81 2.32
N TYR A 281 -7.74 -3.14 2.60
CA TYR A 281 -7.45 -2.48 3.87
C TYR A 281 -8.46 -1.38 4.29
N LEU A 282 -9.16 -0.75 3.35
CA LEU A 282 -10.19 0.26 3.63
C LEU A 282 -11.64 -0.27 3.62
N GLU A 283 -11.85 -1.59 3.52
CA GLU A 283 -13.16 -2.22 3.72
C GLU A 283 -13.16 -3.18 4.93
N GLU A 284 -12.08 -3.91 5.16
CA GLU A 284 -12.03 -5.01 6.14
C GLU A 284 -11.85 -4.61 7.61
N GLY A 285 -11.96 -3.32 7.96
CA GLY A 285 -12.15 -2.86 9.35
C GLY A 285 -11.03 -3.17 10.36
N HIS A 286 -9.88 -3.69 9.93
CA HIS A 286 -8.80 -4.14 10.81
C HIS A 286 -8.04 -3.00 11.51
N SER A 287 -8.52 -2.60 12.69
CA SER A 287 -7.70 -1.87 13.67
C SER A 287 -7.18 -2.82 14.76
N SER A 288 -5.86 -2.95 14.89
CA SER A 288 -5.23 -3.75 15.94
C SER A 288 -5.23 -2.99 17.27
N ASP A 289 -5.95 -3.53 18.24
CA ASP A 289 -5.89 -3.24 19.69
C ASP A 289 -6.17 -1.79 20.16
N ALA A 290 -7.45 -1.41 20.16
CA ALA A 290 -7.94 -0.25 20.91
C ALA A 290 -9.19 -0.61 21.74
N ARG A 291 -9.03 -0.77 23.06
CA ARG A 291 -10.15 -1.05 24.00
C ARG A 291 -11.14 0.11 24.08
N VAL A 292 -12.27 0.03 23.36
CA VAL A 292 -13.41 0.96 23.50
C VAL A 292 -14.57 0.30 24.25
N ARG A 293 -15.14 1.01 25.24
CA ARG A 293 -16.21 0.52 26.11
C ARG A 293 -17.57 0.47 25.38
N ARG A 294 -18.31 -0.63 25.51
CA ARG A 294 -19.76 -0.67 25.16
C ARG A 294 -20.58 0.20 26.12
N ARG A 295 -21.52 0.97 25.57
CA ARG A 295 -22.73 1.53 26.23
C ARG A 295 -23.69 2.03 25.13
N GLY A 296 -24.93 1.59 25.00
CA GLY A 296 -25.64 0.50 25.67
C GLY A 296 -27.17 0.61 25.49
N GLY A 297 -27.88 -0.52 25.36
CA GLY A 297 -29.34 -0.60 25.22
C GLY A 297 -29.78 -1.28 23.90
N GLY A 298 -30.71 -2.24 23.90
CA GLY A 298 -31.33 -2.92 25.05
C GLY A 298 -32.20 -4.12 24.64
N GLY A 299 -32.19 -5.17 25.47
CA GLY A 299 -32.94 -6.42 25.33
C GLY A 299 -32.75 -7.28 26.60
N PRO A 300 -33.72 -8.11 27.01
CA PRO A 300 -33.81 -8.59 28.39
C PRO A 300 -32.86 -9.75 28.76
N ALA A 301 -32.75 -10.01 30.05
CA ALA A 301 -31.77 -10.90 30.68
C ALA A 301 -32.31 -12.29 31.02
N MET A 302 -31.40 -13.24 31.27
CA MET A 302 -31.39 -13.99 32.53
C MET A 302 -29.97 -14.44 32.91
N GLU A 303 -29.76 -14.64 34.20
CA GLU A 303 -28.53 -15.10 34.89
C GLU A 303 -28.10 -16.56 34.51
N ASP A 304 -26.96 -17.16 34.92
CA ASP A 304 -25.98 -16.80 35.97
C ASP A 304 -24.60 -17.52 35.82
N HIS A 305 -23.72 -17.33 36.82
CA HIS A 305 -22.57 -18.17 37.27
C HIS A 305 -21.16 -18.07 36.63
N TRP A 306 -20.40 -17.08 37.13
CA TRP A 306 -19.07 -17.16 37.78
C TRP A 306 -18.10 -18.37 37.54
N LYS A 307 -16.86 -18.05 37.10
CA LYS A 307 -15.58 -17.99 37.89
C LYS A 307 -15.43 -18.92 39.14
N GLU A 308 -14.25 -19.46 39.51
CA GLU A 308 -12.88 -19.45 38.94
C GLU A 308 -11.95 -20.49 39.62
N GLU A 309 -10.79 -20.75 39.01
CA GLU A 309 -9.46 -21.10 39.58
C GLU A 309 -9.23 -22.24 40.64
N ASP A 310 -8.46 -23.24 40.17
CA ASP A 310 -7.17 -23.70 40.71
C ASP A 310 -6.94 -24.65 41.91
N SER A 311 -5.86 -25.44 41.71
CA SER A 311 -4.89 -25.99 42.66
C SER A 311 -5.26 -27.16 43.60
N TRP A 312 -4.79 -28.35 43.20
CA TRP A 312 -3.93 -29.25 44.00
C TRP A 312 -4.07 -29.25 45.54
N GLU A 313 -4.54 -30.37 46.10
CA GLU A 313 -3.66 -31.31 46.82
C GLU A 313 -4.27 -32.73 46.87
N GLY A 314 -3.46 -33.74 47.20
CA GLY A 314 -3.78 -35.15 46.89
C GLY A 314 -4.24 -36.02 48.08
N SER A 315 -4.55 -37.29 47.77
CA SER A 315 -4.46 -38.39 48.73
C SER A 315 -4.16 -39.71 48.02
N TYR A 316 -3.50 -40.61 48.75
CA TYR A 316 -3.35 -42.04 48.46
C TYR A 316 -4.75 -42.72 48.57
N ASP A 317 -5.06 -43.91 48.03
CA ASP A 317 -4.39 -45.15 48.43
C ASP A 317 -4.60 -46.38 47.49
N SER A 318 -3.48 -47.07 47.23
CA SER A 318 -3.19 -48.52 47.13
C SER A 318 -4.21 -49.63 46.73
N ARG A 319 -3.60 -50.71 46.19
CA ARG A 319 -4.06 -52.12 45.98
C ARG A 319 -4.76 -52.42 44.64
N GLY A 320 -4.38 -53.45 43.85
CA GLY A 320 -3.20 -54.33 43.87
C GLY A 320 -3.45 -55.72 43.21
N GLY A 321 -2.44 -56.30 42.51
CA GLY A 321 -2.41 -57.74 42.13
C GLY A 321 -2.54 -58.09 40.63
N PRO A 322 -1.64 -58.92 40.04
CA PRO A 322 -1.72 -59.47 38.68
C PRO A 322 -1.84 -61.03 38.70
N PRO A 323 -1.65 -61.83 37.60
CA PRO A 323 -1.60 -61.58 36.14
C PRO A 323 -2.52 -62.55 35.31
N ALA A 324 -2.27 -62.58 33.99
CA ALA A 324 -2.39 -63.76 33.08
C ALA A 324 -3.64 -63.97 32.19
N TRP A 325 -3.32 -64.43 30.96
CA TRP A 325 -4.12 -64.43 29.73
C TRP A 325 -5.43 -65.26 29.70
N LYS A 326 -6.43 -64.69 29.02
CA LYS A 326 -7.34 -65.44 28.12
C LYS A 326 -7.38 -64.77 26.74
N PHE A 327 -6.40 -65.09 25.90
CA PHE A 327 -6.40 -64.71 24.49
C PHE A 327 -7.49 -65.50 23.73
N TRP A 328 -8.07 -64.92 22.68
CA TRP A 328 -9.06 -65.55 21.77
C TRP A 328 -10.45 -65.93 22.34
N SER A 329 -11.25 -64.93 22.72
CA SER A 329 -12.73 -65.06 22.67
C SER A 329 -13.39 -63.88 21.95
N ASN A 330 -13.05 -62.63 22.32
CA ASN A 330 -13.74 -61.44 21.84
C ASN A 330 -12.97 -60.66 20.77
N TRP A 331 -13.01 -61.12 19.51
CA TRP A 331 -12.61 -60.33 18.34
C TRP A 331 -13.78 -60.15 17.37
N SER A 332 -14.25 -58.90 17.22
CA SER A 332 -15.43 -58.55 16.44
C SER A 332 -15.19 -58.70 14.92
N LYS A 333 -16.29 -58.91 14.17
CA LYS A 333 -16.26 -59.20 12.72
C LYS A 333 -15.39 -58.22 11.92
N ARG A 334 -15.40 -56.92 12.26
CA ARG A 334 -14.60 -55.87 11.58
C ARG A 334 -13.08 -56.14 11.61
N LYS A 335 -12.53 -56.68 12.71
CA LYS A 335 -11.09 -56.97 12.80
C LYS A 335 -10.68 -58.21 11.99
N ARG A 336 -11.58 -59.19 11.81
CA ARG A 336 -11.36 -60.33 10.91
C ARG A 336 -11.36 -59.93 9.43
N ILE A 337 -12.23 -58.99 9.06
CA ILE A 337 -12.27 -58.42 7.69
C ILE A 337 -10.95 -57.69 7.39
N LEU A 338 -10.50 -56.79 8.26
CA LEU A 338 -9.22 -56.08 8.10
C LEU A 338 -8.03 -57.02 7.94
N LEU A 339 -7.95 -58.09 8.73
CA LEU A 339 -6.87 -59.08 8.59
C LEU A 339 -6.93 -59.83 7.25
N GLY A 340 -8.14 -60.15 6.77
CA GLY A 340 -8.36 -60.77 5.46
C GLY A 340 -7.99 -59.85 4.29
N SER A 341 -8.37 -58.57 4.35
CA SER A 341 -7.98 -57.55 3.36
C SER A 341 -6.46 -57.41 3.25
N LEU A 342 -5.76 -57.41 4.39
CA LEU A 342 -4.30 -57.24 4.44
C LEU A 342 -3.57 -58.49 3.93
N LEU A 343 -4.10 -59.70 4.22
CA LEU A 343 -3.62 -60.96 3.62
C LEU A 343 -3.82 -60.99 2.10
N LEU A 344 -4.97 -60.53 1.61
CA LEU A 344 -5.26 -60.45 0.18
C LEU A 344 -4.30 -59.50 -0.54
N LEU A 345 -4.01 -58.33 0.05
CA LEU A 345 -3.08 -57.34 -0.50
C LEU A 345 -1.66 -57.91 -0.65
N VAL A 346 -1.17 -58.64 0.36
CA VAL A 346 0.14 -59.32 0.32
C VAL A 346 0.17 -60.40 -0.75
N LEU A 347 -0.92 -61.15 -0.92
CA LEU A 347 -1.04 -62.20 -1.95
C LEU A 347 -1.05 -61.62 -3.37
N VAL A 348 -1.72 -60.47 -3.59
CA VAL A 348 -1.67 -59.74 -4.87
C VAL A 348 -0.25 -59.23 -5.16
N LEU A 349 0.42 -58.61 -4.19
CA LEU A 349 1.81 -58.14 -4.34
C LEU A 349 2.78 -59.29 -4.68
N ALA A 350 2.60 -60.45 -4.04
CA ALA A 350 3.39 -61.66 -4.30
C ALA A 350 3.20 -62.25 -5.71
N ILE A 351 2.09 -61.92 -6.40
CA ILE A 351 1.83 -62.33 -7.79
C ILE A 351 2.32 -61.25 -8.78
N VAL A 352 2.15 -59.97 -8.47
CA VAL A 352 2.52 -58.85 -9.36
C VAL A 352 4.04 -58.72 -9.51
N ILE A 353 4.81 -58.88 -8.42
CA ILE A 353 6.27 -58.69 -8.44
C ILE A 353 6.98 -59.68 -9.39
N PRO A 354 6.71 -61.00 -9.36
CA PRO A 354 7.27 -61.94 -10.35
C PRO A 354 6.90 -61.62 -11.79
N VAL A 355 5.64 -61.21 -12.05
CA VAL A 355 5.17 -60.90 -13.42
C VAL A 355 5.91 -59.68 -13.99
N ALA A 356 6.08 -58.61 -13.20
CA ALA A 356 6.83 -57.43 -13.61
C ALA A 356 8.30 -57.77 -13.96
N ILE A 357 8.95 -58.63 -13.16
CA ILE A 357 10.35 -59.04 -13.38
C ILE A 357 10.50 -59.91 -14.64
N VAL A 358 9.50 -60.73 -15.00
CA VAL A 358 9.53 -61.55 -16.21
C VAL A 358 9.27 -60.74 -17.48
N VAL A 359 8.41 -59.72 -17.42
CA VAL A 359 8.16 -58.81 -18.57
C VAL A 359 9.38 -57.92 -18.86
N SER A 360 10.09 -57.46 -17.82
CA SER A 360 11.24 -56.55 -17.97
C SER A 360 12.55 -57.23 -18.45
N LYS A 361 12.49 -58.41 -19.07
CA LYS A 361 13.66 -59.17 -19.55
C LYS A 361 13.57 -59.71 -20.98
N LYS A 362 12.70 -59.13 -21.81
CA LYS A 362 12.75 -59.27 -23.28
C LYS A 362 12.45 -57.94 -23.96
N ASN A 363 13.49 -57.26 -24.43
CA ASN A 363 13.60 -56.66 -25.78
C ASN A 363 14.88 -55.80 -25.86
N ASP A 364 16.04 -56.45 -26.01
CA ASP A 364 17.25 -55.80 -26.52
C ASP A 364 17.24 -55.88 -28.05
N SER A 365 17.03 -54.75 -28.73
CA SER A 365 17.30 -54.56 -30.16
C SER A 365 17.26 -53.08 -30.51
N ASP A 366 18.30 -52.56 -31.16
CA ASP A 366 18.44 -51.13 -31.48
C ASP A 366 17.32 -50.54 -32.34
N THR A 367 16.81 -49.38 -31.96
CA THR A 367 16.55 -48.27 -32.89
C THR A 367 16.40 -46.96 -32.11
N GLY A 368 16.97 -45.86 -32.63
CA GLY A 368 17.07 -44.60 -31.89
C GLY A 368 15.83 -43.72 -31.99
N SER A 369 15.32 -43.27 -30.85
CA SER A 369 14.44 -42.10 -30.72
C SER A 369 14.77 -41.34 -29.43
N SER A 370 14.61 -40.02 -29.44
CA SER A 370 14.93 -39.12 -28.31
C SER A 370 14.25 -39.55 -27.00
N GLY A 371 15.05 -39.99 -26.03
CA GLY A 371 14.56 -40.34 -24.69
C GLY A 371 14.27 -39.09 -23.86
N SER A 372 13.06 -38.99 -23.32
CA SER A 372 12.73 -38.02 -22.27
C SER A 372 13.48 -38.39 -20.99
N SER A 373 14.35 -37.50 -20.50
CA SER A 373 15.06 -37.69 -19.24
C SER A 373 14.08 -37.76 -18.06
N SER A 374 14.31 -38.70 -17.14
CA SER A 374 13.53 -38.84 -15.91
C SER A 374 13.74 -37.62 -15.01
N SER A 375 12.66 -36.91 -14.71
CA SER A 375 12.65 -35.64 -13.96
C SER A 375 12.89 -35.84 -12.45
N GLY A 376 14.14 -36.13 -12.07
CA GLY A 376 14.53 -36.38 -10.68
C GLY A 376 15.95 -35.95 -10.31
N ASP A 377 16.92 -36.22 -11.18
CA ASP A 377 18.34 -35.88 -10.96
C ASP A 377 18.71 -34.54 -11.61
N PRO A 378 19.49 -33.68 -10.93
CA PRO A 378 19.81 -32.36 -11.45
C PRO A 378 20.86 -32.37 -12.56
N SER A 379 20.65 -31.54 -13.59
CA SER A 379 21.53 -31.45 -14.76
C SER A 379 22.83 -30.70 -14.44
N ASN A 380 23.91 -31.48 -14.28
CA ASN A 380 25.23 -30.98 -13.87
C ASN A 380 26.40 -31.44 -14.75
N SER A 381 26.14 -32.04 -15.93
CA SER A 381 27.16 -32.62 -16.81
C SER A 381 28.15 -31.61 -17.42
N ASN A 382 27.89 -30.30 -17.35
CA ASN A 382 28.88 -29.29 -17.70
C ASN A 382 30.00 -29.16 -16.65
N LEU A 383 29.82 -29.63 -15.41
CA LEU A 383 30.90 -29.75 -14.43
C LEU A 383 31.98 -30.77 -14.84
N ASP A 384 31.64 -31.80 -15.64
CA ASP A 384 32.60 -32.80 -16.11
C ASP A 384 33.73 -32.18 -16.97
N SER A 385 33.52 -30.96 -17.48
CA SER A 385 34.52 -30.18 -18.24
C SER A 385 35.56 -29.45 -17.37
N ILE A 386 35.37 -29.38 -16.04
CA ILE A 386 36.25 -28.63 -15.12
C ILE A 386 36.71 -29.47 -13.93
N SER A 387 37.95 -29.25 -13.47
CA SER A 387 38.45 -29.89 -12.25
C SER A 387 37.96 -29.15 -11.00
N ARG A 388 37.58 -29.89 -9.96
CA ARG A 388 37.25 -29.29 -8.64
C ARG A 388 38.41 -28.53 -8.00
N ASP A 389 39.63 -28.68 -8.50
CA ASP A 389 40.80 -27.90 -8.07
C ASP A 389 41.05 -26.63 -8.88
N SER A 390 40.25 -26.32 -9.91
CA SER A 390 40.21 -24.96 -10.49
C SER A 390 39.45 -23.96 -9.62
N ILE A 391 38.73 -24.41 -8.59
CA ILE A 391 38.04 -23.56 -7.60
C ILE A 391 39.02 -23.21 -6.47
N PRO A 392 39.35 -21.93 -6.22
CA PRO A 392 40.24 -21.55 -5.13
C PRO A 392 39.74 -21.97 -3.75
N SER A 393 40.64 -22.24 -2.81
CA SER A 393 40.31 -22.73 -1.46
C SER A 393 39.38 -21.81 -0.66
N TYR A 394 39.42 -20.49 -0.89
CA TYR A 394 38.51 -19.52 -0.26
C TYR A 394 37.12 -19.49 -0.90
N ALA A 395 36.96 -20.05 -2.11
CA ALA A 395 35.72 -20.08 -2.86
C ALA A 395 34.99 -21.42 -2.72
N LYS A 396 35.71 -22.54 -2.51
CA LYS A 396 35.12 -23.87 -2.29
C LYS A 396 34.11 -23.82 -1.13
N GLY A 397 32.90 -24.35 -1.34
CA GLY A 397 31.81 -24.30 -0.36
C GLY A 397 31.02 -22.98 -0.29
N THR A 398 31.31 -22.00 -1.16
CA THR A 398 30.59 -20.71 -1.22
C THR A 398 29.69 -20.60 -2.45
N VAL A 399 28.91 -19.52 -2.57
CA VAL A 399 28.11 -19.22 -3.78
C VAL A 399 28.94 -19.12 -5.08
N LEU A 400 30.28 -19.06 -5.00
CA LEU A 400 31.19 -19.08 -6.14
C LEU A 400 31.67 -20.49 -6.55
N ASP A 401 31.34 -21.54 -5.79
CA ASP A 401 31.71 -22.93 -6.09
C ASP A 401 30.56 -23.65 -6.82
N PRO A 402 30.65 -23.88 -8.14
CA PRO A 402 29.55 -24.47 -8.90
C PRO A 402 29.35 -25.95 -8.56
N PHE A 403 30.31 -26.61 -7.91
CA PHE A 403 30.15 -27.97 -7.35
C PHE A 403 29.28 -28.00 -6.07
N THR A 404 28.70 -26.87 -5.67
CA THR A 404 27.73 -26.78 -4.55
C THR A 404 26.32 -26.40 -5.00
N TRP A 405 26.14 -25.99 -6.25
CA TRP A 405 24.83 -25.61 -6.78
C TRP A 405 23.98 -26.85 -7.05
N TYR A 406 22.66 -26.72 -6.96
CA TYR A 406 21.74 -27.81 -7.24
C TYR A 406 21.82 -28.20 -8.71
N GLU A 407 21.72 -27.22 -9.60
CA GLU A 407 21.81 -27.37 -11.05
C GLU A 407 22.82 -26.36 -11.64
N THR A 408 23.64 -26.81 -12.59
CA THR A 408 24.64 -25.98 -13.29
C THR A 408 24.37 -25.84 -14.79
N ASN A 409 23.37 -26.53 -15.35
CA ASN A 409 22.94 -26.33 -16.72
C ASN A 409 22.49 -24.88 -17.01
N GLY A 410 22.77 -24.41 -18.23
CA GLY A 410 22.58 -23.01 -18.64
C GLY A 410 23.59 -22.02 -18.04
N PHE A 411 24.41 -22.41 -17.05
CA PHE A 411 25.40 -21.55 -16.43
C PHE A 411 26.82 -21.74 -16.99
N ASN A 412 27.60 -20.66 -17.00
CA ASN A 412 29.04 -20.69 -17.15
C ASN A 412 29.71 -21.08 -15.83
N VAL A 413 30.13 -22.35 -15.72
CA VAL A 413 30.80 -22.90 -14.52
C VAL A 413 32.28 -22.50 -14.39
N THR A 414 32.84 -21.74 -15.33
CA THR A 414 34.22 -21.23 -15.25
C THR A 414 34.36 -20.29 -14.05
N PHE A 415 35.24 -20.62 -13.11
CA PHE A 415 35.43 -19.83 -11.90
C PHE A 415 35.76 -18.36 -12.18
N THR A 416 35.03 -17.45 -11.52
CA THR A 416 35.37 -16.03 -11.43
C THR A 416 34.97 -15.47 -10.07
N ASN A 417 35.79 -14.57 -9.53
CA ASN A 417 35.47 -13.74 -8.36
C ASN A 417 35.13 -12.28 -8.75
N ALA A 418 34.98 -12.00 -10.06
CA ALA A 418 34.66 -10.66 -10.54
C ALA A 418 33.25 -10.24 -10.11
N THR A 419 33.11 -8.97 -9.72
CA THR A 419 31.84 -8.37 -9.30
C THR A 419 31.62 -7.03 -9.98
N VAL A 420 30.35 -6.63 -10.12
CA VAL A 420 29.95 -5.27 -10.52
C VAL A 420 28.93 -4.80 -9.49
N GLY A 421 29.13 -3.60 -8.93
CA GLY A 421 28.34 -3.14 -7.79
C GLY A 421 28.43 -4.06 -6.55
N GLY A 422 29.49 -4.87 -6.43
CA GLY A 422 29.61 -5.90 -5.37
C GLY A 422 28.83 -7.19 -5.63
N LEU A 423 28.08 -7.28 -6.73
CA LEU A 423 27.29 -8.46 -7.10
C LEU A 423 28.05 -9.35 -8.08
N SER A 424 27.93 -10.67 -7.92
CA SER A 424 28.76 -11.66 -8.62
C SER A 424 28.44 -11.78 -10.11
N LEU A 425 29.49 -11.96 -10.92
CA LEU A 425 29.41 -12.37 -12.34
C LEU A 425 29.52 -13.89 -12.54
N MET A 426 29.68 -14.68 -11.46
CA MET A 426 29.78 -16.14 -11.54
C MET A 426 28.50 -16.77 -12.12
N GLY A 427 28.65 -17.76 -13.00
CA GLY A 427 27.53 -18.39 -13.71
C GLY A 427 27.15 -17.72 -15.04
N ILE A 428 27.65 -16.52 -15.36
CA ILE A 428 27.24 -15.75 -16.53
C ILE A 428 28.17 -15.99 -17.73
N ASN A 429 27.61 -16.14 -18.93
CA ASN A 429 28.39 -16.12 -20.18
C ASN A 429 28.79 -14.68 -20.55
N SER A 430 30.05 -14.45 -20.93
CA SER A 430 30.57 -13.13 -21.34
C SER A 430 30.05 -12.67 -22.71
N SER A 431 29.65 -13.58 -23.60
CA SER A 431 28.96 -13.29 -24.86
C SER A 431 27.44 -13.34 -24.72
N TRP A 432 26.72 -12.51 -25.47
CA TRP A 432 25.26 -12.50 -25.58
C TRP A 432 24.83 -12.10 -27.00
N ASP A 433 23.59 -12.40 -27.39
CA ASP A 433 22.99 -11.94 -28.65
C ASP A 433 21.58 -11.37 -28.41
N ASP A 434 21.35 -10.14 -28.86
CA ASP A 434 20.08 -9.43 -28.78
C ASP A 434 19.33 -9.42 -30.14
N SER A 435 19.68 -10.31 -31.08
CA SER A 435 19.05 -10.36 -32.42
C SER A 435 17.65 -10.98 -32.46
N THR A 436 17.27 -11.77 -31.45
CA THR A 436 15.96 -12.44 -31.40
C THR A 436 14.79 -11.47 -31.16
N ARG A 437 13.63 -11.78 -31.76
CA ARG A 437 12.31 -11.20 -31.44
C ARG A 437 11.39 -12.25 -30.81
N ALA A 438 10.50 -11.81 -29.92
CA ALA A 438 9.48 -12.68 -29.33
C ALA A 438 8.52 -13.23 -30.41
N ASN A 439 7.93 -12.34 -31.21
CA ASN A 439 7.02 -12.69 -32.30
C ASN A 439 7.08 -11.64 -33.41
N ASP A 440 6.37 -11.86 -34.52
CA ASP A 440 6.46 -11.03 -35.73
C ASP A 440 5.88 -9.62 -35.59
N ASN A 441 5.05 -9.38 -34.56
CA ASN A 441 4.54 -8.05 -34.22
C ASN A 441 5.49 -7.28 -33.28
N VAL A 442 6.64 -7.85 -32.90
CA VAL A 442 7.53 -7.30 -31.86
C VAL A 442 8.93 -7.07 -32.46
N PRO A 443 9.54 -5.89 -32.28
CA PRO A 443 10.90 -5.66 -32.74
C PRO A 443 11.90 -6.49 -31.93
N PRO A 444 12.98 -7.01 -32.56
CA PRO A 444 14.03 -7.75 -31.85
C PRO A 444 14.71 -6.90 -30.78
N LEU A 445 15.36 -7.53 -29.80
CA LEU A 445 15.88 -6.84 -28.61
C LEU A 445 16.87 -5.71 -28.96
N ASN A 446 17.68 -5.87 -30.01
CA ASN A 446 18.58 -4.83 -30.55
C ASN A 446 17.88 -3.64 -31.27
N LYS A 447 16.56 -3.52 -31.10
CA LYS A 447 15.72 -2.39 -31.51
C LYS A 447 14.82 -1.96 -30.34
N ALA A 448 14.54 -0.66 -30.26
CA ALA A 448 13.61 -0.13 -29.26
C ALA A 448 12.20 -0.70 -29.47
N PHE A 449 11.52 -1.04 -28.38
CA PHE A 449 10.09 -1.35 -28.38
C PHE A 449 9.30 -0.03 -28.43
N PRO A 450 8.23 0.08 -29.25
CA PRO A 450 7.52 1.35 -29.46
C PRO A 450 6.46 1.60 -28.38
N TYR A 451 6.91 1.66 -27.11
CA TYR A 451 6.08 1.87 -25.93
C TYR A 451 5.10 3.04 -26.11
N GLY A 452 3.86 2.85 -25.66
CA GLY A 452 2.78 3.85 -25.79
C GLY A 452 2.13 3.93 -27.17
N THR A 453 2.65 3.20 -28.18
CA THR A 453 1.94 2.95 -29.45
C THR A 453 1.72 1.45 -29.70
N GLN A 454 2.57 0.60 -29.13
CA GLN A 454 2.32 -0.82 -28.90
C GLN A 454 2.22 -1.04 -27.38
N PRO A 455 1.15 -1.71 -26.88
CA PRO A 455 1.05 -2.05 -25.47
C PRO A 455 1.98 -3.21 -25.12
N ILE A 456 2.47 -3.21 -23.88
CA ILE A 456 3.13 -4.35 -23.25
C ILE A 456 2.12 -5.49 -23.09
N ARG A 457 2.50 -6.71 -23.48
CA ARG A 457 1.75 -7.94 -23.22
C ARG A 457 2.64 -8.93 -22.48
N GLY A 458 2.71 -8.76 -21.17
CA GLY A 458 3.66 -9.45 -20.32
C GLY A 458 3.01 -10.44 -19.34
N VAL A 459 3.87 -11.23 -18.68
CA VAL A 459 3.47 -12.10 -17.58
C VAL A 459 4.49 -12.03 -16.45
N ASN A 460 4.03 -12.31 -15.24
CA ASN A 460 4.88 -12.43 -14.06
C ASN A 460 5.43 -13.85 -13.90
N VAL A 461 6.66 -13.98 -13.39
CA VAL A 461 7.17 -15.23 -12.81
C VAL A 461 7.15 -15.17 -11.27
N GLY A 462 5.98 -14.81 -10.72
CA GLY A 462 5.69 -14.75 -9.28
C GLY A 462 5.78 -16.11 -8.59
N GLY A 463 5.92 -16.11 -7.27
CA GLY A 463 6.16 -17.30 -6.44
C GLY A 463 7.50 -18.02 -6.67
N TRP A 464 8.36 -17.53 -7.57
CA TRP A 464 9.65 -18.15 -7.91
C TRP A 464 10.80 -17.62 -7.06
N LEU A 465 11.27 -16.39 -7.29
CA LEU A 465 12.42 -15.77 -6.57
C LEU A 465 12.00 -14.82 -5.43
N SER A 466 10.70 -14.70 -5.19
CA SER A 466 10.08 -14.41 -3.90
C SER A 466 9.03 -15.51 -3.72
N ILE A 467 9.09 -16.29 -2.64
CA ILE A 467 8.25 -17.50 -2.50
C ILE A 467 6.90 -17.16 -1.88
N GLU A 468 5.83 -17.62 -2.54
CA GLU A 468 4.46 -17.29 -2.18
C GLU A 468 3.61 -18.54 -1.90
N PRO A 469 2.95 -18.63 -0.73
CA PRO A 469 2.23 -19.83 -0.35
C PRO A 469 1.10 -20.26 -1.29
N PHE A 470 0.45 -19.35 -2.02
CA PHE A 470 -0.66 -19.73 -2.91
C PHE A 470 -0.20 -20.19 -4.32
N ILE A 471 0.99 -19.75 -4.73
CA ILE A 471 1.59 -20.09 -6.02
C ILE A 471 2.36 -21.42 -5.91
N ALA A 472 3.14 -21.59 -4.83
CA ALA A 472 3.94 -22.77 -4.53
C ALA A 472 3.56 -23.45 -3.19
N PRO A 473 2.28 -23.83 -2.99
CA PRO A 473 1.80 -24.31 -1.70
C PRO A 473 2.43 -25.62 -1.22
N SER A 474 3.06 -26.45 -2.07
CA SER A 474 3.74 -27.69 -1.65
C SER A 474 4.79 -27.48 -0.56
N LEU A 475 5.48 -26.33 -0.58
CA LEU A 475 6.46 -25.91 0.43
C LEU A 475 5.82 -25.70 1.81
N PHE A 476 4.52 -25.40 1.85
CA PHE A 476 3.75 -25.02 3.04
C PHE A 476 2.78 -26.13 3.51
N LYS A 477 2.12 -26.85 2.59
CA LYS A 477 1.09 -27.90 2.87
C LYS A 477 1.53 -29.00 3.85
N ARG A 478 2.83 -29.21 4.05
CA ARG A 478 3.38 -30.22 4.97
C ARG A 478 3.44 -29.80 6.44
N TRP A 479 3.11 -28.54 6.75
CA TRP A 479 3.11 -27.97 8.09
C TRP A 479 1.67 -27.75 8.59
N SER A 480 1.48 -27.82 9.89
CA SER A 480 0.22 -27.46 10.55
C SER A 480 0.13 -25.93 10.77
N SER A 481 -1.08 -25.38 10.93
CA SER A 481 -1.24 -23.97 11.32
C SER A 481 -0.53 -23.65 12.65
N SER A 482 -0.40 -24.64 13.54
CA SER A 482 0.36 -24.57 14.79
C SER A 482 1.88 -24.56 14.63
N ASP A 483 2.43 -24.87 13.45
CA ASP A 483 3.85 -24.69 13.16
C ASP A 483 4.22 -23.23 12.84
N GLY A 484 3.21 -22.38 12.54
CA GLY A 484 3.39 -20.95 12.28
C GLY A 484 4.09 -20.60 10.97
N ILE A 485 3.99 -21.45 9.94
CA ILE A 485 4.69 -21.28 8.66
C ILE A 485 3.75 -20.63 7.63
N VAL A 486 4.01 -19.36 7.32
CA VAL A 486 3.06 -18.48 6.60
C VAL A 486 3.68 -17.70 5.43
N ASP A 487 5.02 -17.67 5.34
CA ASP A 487 5.82 -16.86 4.42
C ASP A 487 7.24 -17.44 4.25
N GLU A 488 8.08 -16.85 3.40
CA GLU A 488 9.45 -17.32 3.20
C GLU A 488 10.32 -17.14 4.46
N TYR A 489 10.11 -16.08 5.26
CA TYR A 489 10.84 -15.85 6.52
C TYR A 489 10.67 -17.02 7.50
N THR A 490 9.43 -17.40 7.81
CA THR A 490 9.06 -18.48 8.72
C THR A 490 9.43 -19.85 8.15
N LEU A 491 9.22 -20.07 6.85
CA LEU A 491 9.62 -21.30 6.16
C LEU A 491 11.14 -21.52 6.27
N THR A 492 11.94 -20.50 5.94
CA THR A 492 13.40 -20.63 5.95
C THR A 492 13.92 -20.86 7.37
N LYS A 493 13.35 -20.14 8.36
CA LYS A 493 13.65 -20.31 9.79
C LYS A 493 13.32 -21.71 10.32
N LYS A 494 12.26 -22.35 9.80
CA LYS A 494 11.85 -23.72 10.13
C LYS A 494 12.71 -24.79 9.44
N LEU A 495 13.18 -24.52 8.23
CA LEU A 495 14.07 -25.42 7.48
C LEU A 495 15.51 -25.42 8.02
N GLY A 496 15.99 -24.28 8.54
CA GLY A 496 17.33 -24.13 9.11
C GLY A 496 18.42 -24.59 8.14
N ASN A 497 19.25 -25.56 8.53
CA ASN A 497 20.32 -26.10 7.66
C ASN A 497 19.81 -26.73 6.35
N SER A 498 18.53 -27.10 6.25
CA SER A 498 17.91 -27.61 5.00
C SER A 498 17.32 -26.53 4.10
N ALA A 499 17.38 -25.25 4.51
CA ALA A 499 16.84 -24.12 3.77
C ALA A 499 17.42 -24.01 2.37
N ALA A 500 18.74 -23.92 2.26
CA ALA A 500 19.43 -23.67 0.99
C ALA A 500 19.10 -24.74 -0.06
N SER A 501 19.17 -26.03 0.29
CA SER A 501 18.85 -27.12 -0.64
C SER A 501 17.37 -27.22 -1.01
N THR A 502 16.46 -26.83 -0.10
CA THR A 502 15.01 -26.85 -0.38
C THR A 502 14.62 -25.69 -1.31
N ILE A 503 15.09 -24.48 -1.01
CA ILE A 503 14.77 -23.26 -1.74
C ILE A 503 15.51 -23.22 -3.09
N GLU A 504 16.76 -23.69 -3.17
CA GLU A 504 17.46 -23.80 -4.45
C GLU A 504 16.80 -24.84 -5.39
N LYS A 505 16.31 -25.97 -4.84
CA LYS A 505 15.55 -26.92 -5.65
C LYS A 505 14.28 -26.29 -6.21
N HIS A 506 13.55 -25.51 -5.41
CA HIS A 506 12.40 -24.72 -5.90
C HIS A 506 12.83 -23.77 -7.03
N TYR A 507 13.95 -23.05 -6.88
CA TYR A 507 14.45 -22.16 -7.93
C TYR A 507 14.87 -22.88 -9.23
N ALA A 508 15.31 -24.13 -9.17
CA ALA A 508 15.63 -24.93 -10.36
C ALA A 508 14.39 -25.53 -11.03
N ASP A 509 13.46 -26.10 -10.25
CA ASP A 509 12.31 -26.87 -10.77
C ASP A 509 11.09 -25.99 -11.12
N PHE A 510 10.92 -24.84 -10.47
CA PHE A 510 9.66 -24.07 -10.55
C PHE A 510 9.55 -23.12 -11.75
N ILE A 511 10.65 -22.67 -12.34
CA ILE A 511 10.65 -22.00 -13.66
C ILE A 511 11.88 -22.48 -14.43
N SER A 512 11.65 -22.91 -15.66
CA SER A 512 12.64 -23.50 -16.56
C SER A 512 12.81 -22.67 -17.84
N GLU A 513 13.79 -23.05 -18.66
CA GLU A 513 13.97 -22.45 -19.99
C GLU A 513 12.74 -22.64 -20.90
N SER A 514 12.07 -23.80 -20.80
CA SER A 514 10.88 -24.09 -21.60
C SER A 514 9.66 -23.28 -21.18
N ASP A 515 9.61 -22.76 -19.95
CA ASP A 515 8.60 -21.78 -19.55
C ASP A 515 8.76 -20.47 -20.34
N PHE A 516 10.00 -20.00 -20.61
CA PHE A 516 10.24 -18.80 -21.43
C PHE A 516 9.98 -19.04 -22.92
N GLU A 517 10.18 -20.26 -23.41
CA GLU A 517 9.80 -20.67 -24.77
C GLU A 517 8.27 -20.72 -24.91
N GLU A 518 7.55 -21.27 -23.92
CA GLU A 518 6.08 -21.27 -23.89
C GLU A 518 5.47 -19.86 -23.72
N ILE A 519 6.08 -18.96 -22.93
CA ILE A 519 5.66 -17.54 -22.80
C ILE A 519 5.68 -16.86 -24.18
N LYS A 520 6.77 -17.05 -24.92
CA LYS A 520 6.94 -16.54 -26.28
C LYS A 520 5.92 -17.16 -27.24
N ASP A 521 5.68 -18.47 -27.16
CA ASP A 521 4.70 -19.16 -28.00
C ASP A 521 3.25 -18.79 -27.67
N ALA A 522 2.94 -18.34 -26.44
CA ALA A 522 1.67 -17.70 -26.12
C ALA A 522 1.54 -16.27 -26.71
N GLY A 523 2.57 -15.76 -27.38
CA GLY A 523 2.56 -14.45 -28.04
C GLY A 523 2.81 -13.26 -27.11
N LEU A 524 3.25 -13.51 -25.87
CA LEU A 524 3.70 -12.47 -24.94
C LEU A 524 5.03 -11.86 -25.41
N ASP A 525 5.34 -10.66 -24.93
CA ASP A 525 6.54 -9.91 -25.34
C ASP A 525 7.40 -9.36 -24.17
N HIS A 526 6.88 -9.40 -22.95
CA HIS A 526 7.59 -9.03 -21.72
C HIS A 526 7.44 -10.07 -20.60
N VAL A 527 8.38 -10.08 -19.65
CA VAL A 527 8.31 -10.82 -18.39
C VAL A 527 8.64 -9.89 -17.23
N ARG A 528 7.80 -9.87 -16.19
CA ARG A 528 8.15 -9.28 -14.89
C ARG A 528 8.73 -10.36 -14.00
N ILE A 529 9.88 -10.07 -13.39
CA ILE A 529 10.60 -11.00 -12.52
C ILE A 529 10.63 -10.42 -11.10
N PRO A 530 9.69 -10.83 -10.23
CA PRO A 530 9.77 -10.59 -8.78
C PRO A 530 11.01 -11.25 -8.18
N TYR A 531 11.81 -10.48 -7.45
CA TYR A 531 12.87 -10.99 -6.57
C TYR A 531 13.01 -10.09 -5.35
N SER A 532 13.41 -10.67 -4.22
CA SER A 532 13.48 -9.95 -2.95
C SER A 532 14.92 -9.75 -2.45
N TYR A 533 15.10 -8.84 -1.49
CA TYR A 533 16.41 -8.29 -1.16
C TYR A 533 17.49 -9.33 -0.75
N TRP A 534 17.11 -10.49 -0.22
CA TRP A 534 18.03 -11.57 0.12
C TRP A 534 18.75 -12.19 -1.08
N ALA A 535 18.26 -11.96 -2.31
CA ALA A 535 19.01 -12.21 -3.55
C ALA A 535 20.31 -11.36 -3.61
N VAL A 536 20.30 -10.15 -3.06
CA VAL A 536 21.43 -9.21 -3.05
C VAL A 536 22.25 -9.34 -1.76
N THR A 537 21.60 -9.27 -0.60
CA THR A 537 22.25 -9.41 0.71
C THR A 537 21.23 -9.73 1.80
N THR A 538 21.69 -10.40 2.86
CA THR A 538 20.95 -10.53 4.13
C THR A 538 21.60 -9.64 5.20
N TYR A 539 20.91 -9.48 6.33
CA TYR A 539 21.35 -8.73 7.52
C TYR A 539 21.25 -9.59 8.79
N ASP A 540 21.84 -9.12 9.89
CA ASP A 540 21.78 -9.80 11.18
C ASP A 540 20.32 -10.02 11.64
N GLY A 541 19.93 -11.28 11.85
CA GLY A 541 18.57 -11.69 12.22
C GLY A 541 17.71 -12.20 11.07
N ASP A 542 18.17 -12.08 9.82
CA ASP A 542 17.50 -12.67 8.66
C ASP A 542 17.66 -14.21 8.66
N PRO A 543 16.57 -14.98 8.46
CA PRO A 543 16.64 -16.42 8.25
C PRO A 543 16.87 -16.80 6.78
N TYR A 544 16.67 -15.86 5.85
CA TYR A 544 16.64 -16.11 4.40
C TYR A 544 17.92 -16.73 3.85
N VAL A 545 17.80 -17.49 2.75
CA VAL A 545 18.93 -18.08 2.03
C VAL A 545 19.68 -16.98 1.27
N PRO A 546 20.95 -16.65 1.63
CA PRO A 546 21.63 -15.50 1.05
C PRO A 546 22.11 -15.77 -0.37
N LYS A 547 21.78 -14.85 -1.29
CA LYS A 547 22.38 -14.69 -2.63
C LYS A 547 22.23 -15.87 -3.60
N ILE A 548 21.49 -16.93 -3.27
CA ILE A 548 21.22 -18.03 -4.21
C ILE A 548 20.28 -17.57 -5.34
N ALA A 549 19.21 -16.84 -5.03
CA ALA A 549 18.27 -16.30 -6.03
C ALA A 549 18.95 -15.43 -7.10
N TRP A 550 20.10 -14.81 -6.81
CA TRP A 550 20.86 -13.98 -7.75
C TRP A 550 21.21 -14.71 -9.05
N ARG A 551 21.73 -15.95 -8.97
CA ARG A 551 22.10 -16.70 -10.19
C ARG A 551 20.86 -17.07 -11.02
N TYR A 552 19.74 -17.37 -10.37
CA TYR A 552 18.48 -17.70 -11.05
C TYR A 552 17.84 -16.47 -11.72
N LEU A 553 17.88 -15.29 -11.08
CA LEU A 553 17.48 -14.02 -11.70
C LEU A 553 18.29 -13.74 -12.98
N LEU A 554 19.61 -13.95 -12.93
CA LEU A 554 20.48 -13.77 -14.09
C LEU A 554 20.18 -14.79 -15.19
N ARG A 555 20.00 -16.07 -14.84
CA ARG A 555 19.60 -17.13 -15.79
C ARG A 555 18.26 -16.82 -16.47
N ALA A 556 17.29 -16.28 -15.74
CA ALA A 556 16.00 -15.84 -16.28
C ALA A 556 16.14 -14.75 -17.34
N ILE A 557 17.06 -13.80 -17.15
CA ILE A 557 17.33 -12.71 -18.11
C ILE A 557 18.01 -13.26 -19.38
N GLU A 558 18.86 -14.30 -19.25
CA GLU A 558 19.43 -15.00 -20.42
C GLU A 558 18.36 -15.81 -21.18
N TRP A 559 17.44 -16.49 -20.48
CA TRP A 559 16.30 -17.18 -21.09
C TRP A 559 15.30 -16.22 -21.77
N ALA A 560 15.05 -15.05 -21.18
CA ALA A 560 14.29 -13.98 -21.79
C ALA A 560 14.97 -13.46 -23.07
N ARG A 561 16.28 -13.20 -23.02
CA ARG A 561 17.08 -12.78 -24.18
C ARG A 561 17.01 -13.79 -25.32
N LYS A 562 17.27 -15.08 -25.03
CA LYS A 562 17.19 -16.18 -26.01
C LYS A 562 15.84 -16.18 -26.74
N ASN A 563 14.77 -15.89 -26.03
CA ASN A 563 13.40 -15.87 -26.56
C ASN A 563 12.96 -14.52 -27.16
N GLY A 564 13.78 -13.47 -27.08
CA GLY A 564 13.45 -12.13 -27.58
C GLY A 564 12.44 -11.37 -26.70
N LEU A 565 12.27 -11.81 -25.44
CA LEU A 565 11.38 -11.22 -24.43
C LEU A 565 12.10 -10.12 -23.65
N ARG A 566 11.40 -9.03 -23.33
CA ARG A 566 11.92 -7.92 -22.52
C ARG A 566 11.57 -8.09 -21.04
N VAL A 567 12.37 -7.51 -20.15
CA VAL A 567 12.31 -7.75 -18.70
C VAL A 567 11.95 -6.48 -17.93
N LYS A 568 10.93 -6.61 -17.07
CA LYS A 568 10.67 -5.73 -15.92
C LYS A 568 11.31 -6.38 -14.69
N LEU A 569 12.40 -5.80 -14.20
CA LEU A 569 12.93 -6.14 -12.88
C LEU A 569 11.94 -5.63 -11.81
N ASP A 570 11.75 -6.39 -10.76
CA ASP A 570 10.81 -6.04 -9.68
C ASP A 570 11.41 -6.41 -8.32
N LEU A 571 11.77 -5.40 -7.53
CA LEU A 571 12.28 -5.60 -6.17
C LEU A 571 11.08 -5.77 -5.21
N HIS A 572 10.69 -7.03 -5.03
CA HIS A 572 9.38 -7.43 -4.54
C HIS A 572 9.25 -7.41 -3.00
N GLY A 573 10.38 -7.59 -2.30
CA GLY A 573 10.47 -7.51 -0.85
C GLY A 573 11.66 -6.66 -0.41
N LEU A 574 11.39 -5.63 0.39
CA LEU A 574 12.40 -4.74 0.97
C LEU A 574 12.69 -5.06 2.46
N PRO A 575 13.88 -4.67 2.97
CA PRO A 575 14.21 -4.83 4.39
C PRO A 575 13.15 -4.18 5.30
N GLY A 576 12.68 -4.95 6.28
CA GLY A 576 11.60 -4.52 7.20
C GLY A 576 10.17 -4.65 6.65
N SER A 577 9.99 -5.09 5.39
CA SER A 577 8.74 -5.12 4.63
C SER A 577 8.07 -3.75 4.41
N GLN A 578 7.58 -3.54 3.18
CA GLN A 578 6.87 -2.34 2.74
C GLN A 578 5.34 -2.42 2.84
N ASN A 579 4.77 -3.62 3.07
CA ASN A 579 3.33 -3.84 3.20
C ASN A 579 2.90 -4.78 4.33
N GLY A 580 3.83 -5.56 4.89
CA GLY A 580 3.57 -6.50 5.97
C GLY A 580 2.86 -7.77 5.52
N TRP A 581 2.89 -8.11 4.23
CA TRP A 581 2.25 -9.29 3.65
C TRP A 581 3.26 -10.38 3.25
N ASN A 582 2.80 -11.63 3.16
CA ASN A 582 3.65 -12.82 2.98
C ASN A 582 4.58 -12.78 1.75
N HIS A 583 4.09 -12.30 0.60
CA HIS A 583 4.85 -12.20 -0.66
C HIS A 583 6.03 -11.20 -0.60
N SER A 584 5.99 -10.20 0.31
CA SER A 584 7.15 -9.35 0.63
C SER A 584 8.27 -10.08 1.39
N GLY A 585 8.04 -11.35 1.75
CA GLY A 585 8.93 -12.24 2.50
C GLY A 585 8.49 -12.49 3.95
N HIS A 586 7.81 -11.52 4.57
CA HIS A 586 7.50 -11.53 6.01
C HIS A 586 6.14 -10.88 6.32
N LEU A 587 5.19 -11.70 6.76
CA LEU A 587 3.85 -11.31 7.21
C LEU A 587 3.91 -10.69 8.62
N GLY A 588 3.53 -9.42 8.78
CA GLY A 588 3.58 -8.75 10.08
C GLY A 588 3.63 -7.22 10.01
N SER A 589 4.37 -6.61 10.93
CA SER A 589 4.49 -5.15 11.01
C SER A 589 5.38 -4.58 9.90
N ILE A 590 4.94 -3.47 9.30
CA ILE A 590 5.70 -2.69 8.32
C ILE A 590 6.79 -1.90 9.05
N ASN A 591 8.06 -2.17 8.74
CA ASN A 591 9.23 -1.53 9.39
C ASN A 591 10.21 -0.93 8.36
N TRP A 592 9.80 -0.73 7.10
CA TRP A 592 10.69 -0.23 6.04
C TRP A 592 11.02 1.26 6.14
N LEU A 593 10.02 2.15 6.32
CA LEU A 593 10.19 3.61 6.50
C LEU A 593 9.65 4.13 7.86
N GLU A 594 9.16 3.22 8.69
CA GLU A 594 8.55 3.45 10.01
C GLU A 594 9.09 2.46 11.04
N GLY A 595 8.74 2.67 12.31
CA GLY A 595 9.24 1.85 13.43
C GLY A 595 10.64 2.26 13.90
N SER A 596 11.21 1.48 14.82
CA SER A 596 12.55 1.72 15.39
C SER A 596 13.66 1.72 14.32
N ASP A 597 13.51 0.83 13.33
CA ASP A 597 14.53 0.54 12.33
C ASP A 597 14.21 1.17 10.97
N GLY A 598 13.18 2.02 10.87
CA GLY A 598 12.73 2.62 9.61
C GLY A 598 13.83 3.38 8.86
N GLU A 599 14.64 4.20 9.53
CA GLU A 599 15.76 4.89 8.85
C GLU A 599 16.89 3.92 8.43
N LEU A 600 17.11 2.85 9.21
CA LEU A 600 18.09 1.81 8.89
C LEU A 600 17.63 1.00 7.66
N ASN A 601 16.35 0.63 7.61
CA ASN A 601 15.76 -0.13 6.51
C ASN A 601 15.58 0.72 5.24
N ARG A 602 15.25 2.01 5.37
CA ARG A 602 15.35 3.01 4.30
C ARG A 602 16.76 3.03 3.70
N LYS A 603 17.79 3.22 4.53
CA LYS A 603 19.20 3.21 4.09
C LYS A 603 19.58 1.89 3.41
N ARG A 604 19.22 0.74 4.00
CA ARG A 604 19.46 -0.59 3.43
C ARG A 604 18.85 -0.74 2.04
N SER A 605 17.58 -0.34 1.85
CA SER A 605 16.91 -0.42 0.54
C SER A 605 17.58 0.43 -0.55
N LEU A 606 18.14 1.59 -0.19
CA LEU A 606 18.94 2.42 -1.11
C LEU A 606 20.31 1.77 -1.41
N GLU A 607 20.97 1.17 -0.42
CA GLU A 607 22.21 0.39 -0.61
C GLU A 607 22.00 -0.85 -1.49
N ILE A 608 20.81 -1.46 -1.45
CA ILE A 608 20.41 -2.55 -2.36
C ILE A 608 20.25 -2.03 -3.79
N HIS A 609 19.54 -0.92 -4.00
CA HIS A 609 19.43 -0.29 -5.33
C HIS A 609 20.76 0.20 -5.89
N ASP A 610 21.68 0.70 -5.07
CA ASP A 610 23.02 1.11 -5.52
C ASP A 610 23.78 -0.08 -6.15
N GLN A 611 23.75 -1.24 -5.49
CA GLN A 611 24.38 -2.47 -5.98
C GLN A 611 23.71 -2.99 -7.26
N ILE A 612 22.36 -3.10 -7.25
CA ILE A 612 21.55 -3.58 -8.39
C ILE A 612 21.76 -2.69 -9.62
N SER A 613 21.62 -1.36 -9.48
CA SER A 613 21.72 -0.42 -10.61
C SER A 613 23.11 -0.37 -11.22
N LYS A 614 24.18 -0.41 -10.40
CA LYS A 614 25.56 -0.53 -10.90
C LYS A 614 25.77 -1.82 -11.70
N PHE A 615 25.16 -2.92 -11.27
CA PHE A 615 25.24 -4.18 -11.99
C PHE A 615 24.45 -4.15 -13.31
N PHE A 616 23.21 -3.67 -13.32
CA PHE A 616 22.37 -3.67 -14.52
C PHE A 616 22.66 -2.52 -15.51
N ALA A 617 23.50 -1.55 -15.17
CA ALA A 617 23.98 -0.51 -16.10
C ALA A 617 24.98 -1.03 -17.16
N GLN A 618 25.48 -2.26 -17.00
CA GLN A 618 26.35 -2.92 -18.00
C GLN A 618 25.65 -3.05 -19.36
N ASP A 619 26.40 -2.84 -20.46
CA ASP A 619 25.86 -2.79 -21.83
C ASP A 619 24.96 -3.98 -22.20
N ARG A 620 25.31 -5.19 -21.74
CA ARG A 620 24.56 -6.44 -21.98
C ARG A 620 23.08 -6.37 -21.60
N TYR A 621 22.70 -5.54 -20.63
CA TYR A 621 21.33 -5.49 -20.13
C TYR A 621 20.45 -4.44 -20.80
N LYS A 622 21.05 -3.44 -21.48
CA LYS A 622 20.34 -2.26 -22.00
C LYS A 622 19.22 -2.56 -23.02
N ASN A 623 19.31 -3.71 -23.70
CA ASN A 623 18.33 -4.16 -24.70
C ASN A 623 17.25 -5.10 -24.14
N VAL A 624 17.51 -5.74 -22.99
CA VAL A 624 16.62 -6.76 -22.40
C VAL A 624 15.97 -6.30 -21.10
N VAL A 625 16.69 -5.67 -20.18
CA VAL A 625 16.14 -5.02 -18.98
C VAL A 625 15.72 -3.60 -19.37
N THR A 626 14.49 -3.49 -19.87
CA THR A 626 13.93 -2.21 -20.36
C THR A 626 13.11 -1.49 -19.30
N ILE A 627 12.67 -2.19 -18.23
CA ILE A 627 11.86 -1.64 -17.15
C ILE A 627 12.46 -2.05 -15.78
N TYR A 628 12.47 -1.13 -14.82
CA TYR A 628 13.10 -1.27 -13.50
C TYR A 628 12.14 -0.81 -12.39
N GLY A 629 11.57 -1.76 -11.66
CA GLY A 629 10.75 -1.53 -10.47
C GLY A 629 11.59 -1.13 -9.26
N LEU A 630 11.21 -0.03 -8.61
CA LEU A 630 11.84 0.44 -7.38
C LEU A 630 11.33 -0.37 -6.17
N VAL A 631 10.01 -0.48 -6.01
CA VAL A 631 9.39 -1.22 -4.91
C VAL A 631 8.03 -1.77 -5.33
N ASN A 632 7.79 -3.05 -5.07
CA ASN A 632 6.47 -3.64 -5.20
C ASN A 632 5.55 -3.17 -4.07
N GLU A 633 4.31 -2.78 -4.37
CA GLU A 633 3.20 -2.65 -3.41
C GLU A 633 3.54 -2.02 -2.04
N PRO A 634 4.12 -0.81 -1.95
CA PRO A 634 4.28 -0.14 -0.66
C PRO A 634 2.90 0.30 -0.13
N LEU A 635 2.51 -0.14 1.08
CA LEU A 635 1.15 0.10 1.58
C LEU A 635 0.98 1.55 2.08
N MET A 636 0.78 2.51 1.17
CA MET A 636 0.57 3.95 1.48
C MET A 636 -0.76 4.25 2.19
N LEU A 637 -1.58 3.23 2.45
CA LEU A 637 -2.72 3.29 3.36
C LEU A 637 -2.30 3.18 4.85
N SER A 638 -1.06 2.75 5.10
CA SER A 638 -0.44 2.59 6.44
C SER A 638 0.90 3.34 6.56
N LEU A 639 1.66 3.45 5.48
CA LEU A 639 2.88 4.27 5.38
C LEU A 639 2.55 5.71 4.96
N PRO A 640 3.23 6.73 5.51
CA PRO A 640 3.11 8.11 5.00
C PRO A 640 3.58 8.21 3.55
N ALA A 641 2.68 8.60 2.65
CA ALA A 641 2.97 8.68 1.21
C ALA A 641 4.12 9.66 0.89
N ASP A 642 4.27 10.74 1.65
CA ASP A 642 5.39 11.69 1.51
C ASP A 642 6.76 11.03 1.76
N LYS A 643 6.86 10.13 2.75
CA LYS A 643 8.09 9.33 2.97
C LYS A 643 8.38 8.41 1.79
N VAL A 644 7.37 7.70 1.27
CA VAL A 644 7.54 6.77 0.16
C VAL A 644 7.93 7.51 -1.12
N LEU A 645 7.29 8.65 -1.42
CA LEU A 645 7.64 9.49 -2.57
C LEU A 645 9.04 10.11 -2.46
N ASN A 646 9.44 10.57 -1.27
CA ASN A 646 10.78 11.13 -1.05
C ASN A 646 11.87 10.04 -1.21
N TRP A 647 11.64 8.84 -0.67
CA TRP A 647 12.51 7.69 -0.94
C TRP A 647 12.54 7.32 -2.43
N THR A 648 11.38 7.38 -3.12
CA THR A 648 11.28 7.08 -4.55
C THR A 648 12.14 8.06 -5.38
N GLN A 649 12.13 9.34 -5.02
CA GLN A 649 12.97 10.36 -5.61
C GLN A 649 14.47 10.02 -5.44
N GLU A 650 14.91 9.76 -4.21
CA GLU A 650 16.30 9.42 -3.90
C GLU A 650 16.76 8.13 -4.59
N ALA A 651 15.91 7.10 -4.59
CA ALA A 651 16.16 5.83 -5.27
C ALA A 651 16.25 6.01 -6.80
N ALA A 652 15.34 6.77 -7.40
CA ALA A 652 15.35 7.04 -8.83
C ALA A 652 16.58 7.85 -9.27
N GLU A 653 16.96 8.90 -8.52
CA GLU A 653 18.17 9.69 -8.78
C GLU A 653 19.45 8.84 -8.64
N LEU A 654 19.52 7.98 -7.62
CA LEU A 654 20.61 7.03 -7.42
C LEU A 654 20.73 6.02 -8.58
N VAL A 655 19.61 5.42 -8.99
CA VAL A 655 19.55 4.44 -10.09
C VAL A 655 19.92 5.08 -11.43
N ARG A 656 19.45 6.30 -11.71
CA ARG A 656 19.83 7.11 -12.89
C ARG A 656 21.32 7.46 -12.87
N LYS A 657 21.85 7.94 -11.74
CA LYS A 657 23.26 8.28 -11.53
C LYS A 657 24.20 7.10 -11.77
N ASN A 658 23.76 5.89 -11.45
CA ASN A 658 24.51 4.66 -11.70
C ASN A 658 24.43 4.15 -13.16
N GLY A 659 23.69 4.82 -14.05
CA GLY A 659 23.69 4.57 -15.50
C GLY A 659 22.51 3.76 -16.04
N ILE A 660 21.45 3.57 -15.26
CA ILE A 660 20.23 2.88 -15.71
C ILE A 660 19.36 3.83 -16.56
N ASN A 661 19.26 3.52 -17.85
CA ASN A 661 18.38 4.21 -18.81
C ASN A 661 16.99 3.55 -18.97
N ALA A 662 16.77 2.36 -18.37
CA ALA A 662 15.49 1.68 -18.34
C ALA A 662 14.37 2.56 -17.76
N THR A 663 13.12 2.33 -18.16
CA THR A 663 11.97 3.02 -17.56
C THR A 663 11.84 2.63 -16.09
N LEU A 664 11.81 3.62 -15.19
CA LEU A 664 11.63 3.37 -13.76
C LEU A 664 10.16 3.14 -13.44
N VAL A 665 9.85 2.41 -12.38
CA VAL A 665 8.45 2.13 -11.99
C VAL A 665 8.24 2.38 -10.50
N LEU A 666 7.14 3.07 -10.19
CA LEU A 666 6.59 3.33 -8.86
C LEU A 666 5.18 2.74 -8.79
N HIS A 667 4.89 1.90 -7.80
CA HIS A 667 3.53 1.39 -7.56
C HIS A 667 2.60 2.44 -6.92
N ASP A 668 1.31 2.41 -7.27
CA ASP A 668 0.26 3.37 -6.89
C ASP A 668 -0.06 3.47 -5.38
N GLY A 669 0.51 2.58 -4.58
CA GLY A 669 0.43 2.56 -3.13
C GLY A 669 -0.93 2.17 -2.54
N PHE A 670 -1.81 1.55 -3.31
CA PHE A 670 -3.22 1.28 -2.99
C PHE A 670 -4.04 2.56 -2.80
N LEU A 671 -3.68 3.60 -3.53
CA LEU A 671 -4.37 4.88 -3.56
C LEU A 671 -5.23 4.96 -4.82
N ASN A 672 -6.52 5.33 -4.69
CA ASN A 672 -7.41 5.59 -5.84
C ASN A 672 -6.64 6.36 -6.92
N LEU A 673 -6.67 5.86 -8.16
CA LEU A 673 -5.85 6.40 -9.26
C LEU A 673 -6.06 7.91 -9.47
N ASN A 674 -7.28 8.42 -9.24
CA ASN A 674 -7.59 9.86 -9.30
C ASN A 674 -6.76 10.76 -8.34
N LYS A 675 -6.10 10.22 -7.31
CA LYS A 675 -5.14 10.99 -6.49
C LYS A 675 -3.86 11.33 -7.27
N TRP A 676 -3.44 10.46 -8.18
CA TRP A 676 -2.23 10.59 -8.99
C TRP A 676 -2.39 11.59 -10.16
N ASP A 677 -3.61 12.08 -10.42
CA ASP A 677 -3.85 13.32 -11.19
C ASP A 677 -3.19 14.56 -10.56
N ASN A 678 -2.92 14.56 -9.25
CA ASN A 678 -2.28 15.69 -8.55
C ASN A 678 -1.05 15.31 -7.71
N MET A 679 -0.92 14.05 -7.28
CA MET A 679 0.28 13.57 -6.58
C MET A 679 1.51 13.46 -7.48
N TYR A 680 2.67 13.78 -6.91
CA TYR A 680 4.01 13.53 -7.44
C TYR A 680 4.28 14.01 -8.89
N LYS A 681 3.67 15.11 -9.33
CA LYS A 681 3.91 15.71 -10.67
C LYS A 681 5.34 16.17 -10.95
N THR A 682 6.19 16.17 -9.93
CA THR A 682 7.63 16.46 -10.04
C THR A 682 8.46 15.17 -10.09
N HIS A 683 7.87 14.03 -10.47
CA HIS A 683 8.57 12.76 -10.62
C HIS A 683 9.68 12.85 -11.68
N PRO A 684 10.72 12.00 -11.62
CA PRO A 684 11.75 11.92 -12.65
C PRO A 684 11.22 11.52 -14.04
N ASP A 685 11.95 11.95 -15.07
CA ASP A 685 11.68 11.56 -16.46
C ASP A 685 11.84 10.05 -16.71
N ASN A 686 11.04 9.54 -17.64
CA ASN A 686 10.97 8.12 -18.02
C ASN A 686 10.70 7.20 -16.81
N MET A 687 9.63 7.54 -16.07
CA MET A 687 9.03 6.73 -15.02
C MET A 687 7.59 6.36 -15.43
N TYR A 688 7.12 5.17 -15.03
CA TYR A 688 5.72 4.75 -15.11
C TYR A 688 5.11 4.62 -13.71
N LEU A 689 3.81 4.87 -13.62
CA LEU A 689 2.97 4.41 -12.51
C LEU A 689 2.61 2.94 -12.75
N ASP A 690 2.78 2.10 -11.73
CA ASP A 690 2.32 0.71 -11.67
C ASP A 690 1.00 0.68 -10.92
N THR A 691 -0.04 0.10 -11.53
CA THR A 691 -1.28 -0.22 -10.83
C THR A 691 -1.58 -1.70 -10.91
N HIS A 692 -1.96 -2.30 -9.79
CA HIS A 692 -2.38 -3.69 -9.73
C HIS A 692 -3.91 -3.73 -9.63
N GLN A 693 -4.60 -4.61 -10.35
CA GLN A 693 -6.05 -4.56 -10.48
C GLN A 693 -6.69 -5.95 -10.34
N TYR A 694 -7.55 -6.09 -9.32
CA TYR A 694 -8.16 -7.35 -8.90
C TYR A 694 -9.54 -7.10 -8.28
N THR A 695 -10.59 -7.81 -8.74
CA THR A 695 -11.93 -7.75 -8.14
C THR A 695 -12.11 -8.66 -6.91
N THR A 696 -11.20 -9.61 -6.69
CA THR A 696 -11.34 -10.70 -5.70
C THR A 696 -11.09 -10.26 -4.26
N PHE A 697 -10.45 -9.10 -4.06
CA PHE A 697 -10.06 -8.58 -2.74
C PHE A 697 -10.85 -7.33 -2.33
N ASN A 698 -11.95 -7.06 -3.03
CA ASN A 698 -12.88 -5.96 -2.78
C ASN A 698 -14.27 -6.57 -2.53
N THR A 699 -14.91 -6.24 -1.40
CA THR A 699 -16.14 -6.92 -0.97
C THR A 699 -17.36 -6.54 -1.82
N GLY A 700 -17.32 -5.38 -2.50
CA GLY A 700 -18.33 -4.96 -3.46
C GLY A 700 -18.13 -5.51 -4.88
N GLU A 701 -16.93 -5.98 -5.23
CA GLU A 701 -16.60 -6.47 -6.58
C GLU A 701 -16.58 -8.01 -6.69
N ILE A 702 -16.22 -8.70 -5.60
CA ILE A 702 -16.28 -10.17 -5.56
C ILE A 702 -17.73 -10.68 -5.70
N VAL A 703 -18.71 -9.96 -5.14
CA VAL A 703 -20.16 -10.30 -5.20
C VAL A 703 -20.84 -9.98 -6.54
N LEU A 704 -20.13 -9.40 -7.52
CA LEU A 704 -20.68 -9.18 -8.86
C LEU A 704 -20.86 -10.51 -9.58
N ASN A 705 -21.96 -10.67 -10.31
CA ASN A 705 -22.20 -11.82 -11.18
C ASN A 705 -21.27 -11.82 -12.42
N HIS A 706 -21.16 -12.95 -13.14
CA HIS A 706 -20.27 -13.08 -14.31
C HIS A 706 -20.41 -11.94 -15.33
N THR A 707 -21.63 -11.56 -15.70
CA THR A 707 -21.87 -10.47 -16.67
C THR A 707 -21.44 -9.12 -16.09
N ALA A 708 -21.82 -8.81 -14.85
CA ALA A 708 -21.45 -7.58 -14.16
C ALA A 708 -19.92 -7.45 -13.94
N LYS A 709 -19.21 -8.57 -13.74
CA LYS A 709 -17.73 -8.61 -13.71
C LYS A 709 -17.12 -8.21 -15.06
N VAL A 710 -17.72 -8.53 -16.20
CA VAL A 710 -17.24 -8.03 -17.51
C VAL A 710 -17.65 -6.57 -17.73
N GLU A 711 -18.88 -6.21 -17.39
CA GLU A 711 -19.42 -4.85 -17.56
C GLU A 711 -18.66 -3.80 -16.74
N ILE A 712 -18.25 -4.07 -15.49
CA ILE A 712 -17.49 -3.09 -14.69
C ILE A 712 -16.12 -2.79 -15.31
N ILE A 713 -15.47 -3.77 -15.94
CA ILE A 713 -14.20 -3.56 -16.64
C ILE A 713 -14.41 -2.63 -17.83
N CYS A 714 -15.38 -2.93 -18.68
CA CYS A 714 -15.58 -2.17 -19.92
C CYS A 714 -16.26 -0.81 -19.74
N ASN A 715 -17.09 -0.64 -18.71
CA ASN A 715 -17.78 0.62 -18.44
C ASN A 715 -17.00 1.53 -17.49
N ASN A 716 -16.22 0.99 -16.54
CA ASN A 716 -15.53 1.75 -15.50
C ASN A 716 -14.00 1.67 -15.60
N TRP A 717 -13.41 0.47 -15.65
CA TRP A 717 -11.94 0.35 -15.67
C TRP A 717 -11.33 0.85 -16.97
N TYR A 718 -11.96 0.59 -18.12
CA TYR A 718 -11.51 1.08 -19.43
C TYR A 718 -11.33 2.60 -19.45
N SER A 719 -12.32 3.35 -18.95
CA SER A 719 -12.25 4.81 -18.85
C SER A 719 -11.28 5.27 -17.76
N MET A 720 -11.24 4.61 -16.61
CA MET A 720 -10.29 4.92 -15.52
C MET A 720 -8.82 4.77 -15.96
N ILE A 721 -8.49 3.68 -16.66
CA ILE A 721 -7.13 3.38 -17.13
C ILE A 721 -6.75 4.28 -18.32
N GLN A 722 -7.72 4.67 -19.16
CA GLN A 722 -7.50 5.67 -20.20
C GLN A 722 -7.27 7.08 -19.61
N GLU A 723 -8.05 7.47 -18.59
CA GLU A 723 -7.92 8.76 -17.91
C GLU A 723 -6.59 8.88 -17.17
N ILE A 724 -6.18 7.87 -16.38
CA ILE A 724 -4.93 7.92 -15.60
C ILE A 724 -3.69 8.00 -16.49
N ASN A 725 -3.73 7.41 -17.69
CA ASN A 725 -2.63 7.44 -18.65
C ASN A 725 -2.37 8.84 -19.26
N SER A 726 -3.32 9.76 -19.12
CA SER A 726 -3.21 11.16 -19.56
C SER A 726 -2.30 11.98 -18.64
N THR A 727 -1.40 12.79 -19.21
CA THR A 727 -0.58 13.75 -18.44
C THR A 727 -1.33 15.04 -18.07
N SER A 728 -2.55 15.27 -18.59
CA SER A 728 -3.33 16.50 -18.36
C SER A 728 -4.56 16.32 -17.46
N SER A 729 -4.88 15.08 -17.08
CA SER A 729 -6.12 14.71 -16.37
C SER A 729 -5.99 13.33 -15.66
N GLY A 730 -4.75 12.95 -15.36
CA GLY A 730 -4.31 11.63 -14.92
C GLY A 730 -2.86 11.74 -14.49
N TRP A 731 -2.20 10.62 -14.19
CA TRP A 731 -0.78 10.64 -13.82
C TRP A 731 0.10 10.96 -15.03
N GLY A 732 -0.12 10.23 -16.12
CA GLY A 732 0.80 10.04 -17.23
C GLY A 732 1.02 8.55 -17.50
N PRO A 733 2.06 8.15 -18.25
CA PRO A 733 2.31 6.77 -18.66
C PRO A 733 2.16 5.72 -17.54
N THR A 734 1.10 4.91 -17.62
CA THR A 734 0.72 3.94 -16.58
C THR A 734 0.73 2.52 -17.13
N ILE A 735 1.28 1.56 -16.39
CA ILE A 735 1.22 0.10 -16.67
C ILE A 735 0.31 -0.60 -15.65
N CYS A 736 -0.35 -1.68 -16.09
CA CYS A 736 -0.92 -2.65 -15.16
C CYS A 736 0.14 -3.70 -14.79
N GLY A 737 0.70 -3.62 -13.58
CA GLY A 737 1.80 -4.48 -13.13
C GLY A 737 1.40 -5.89 -12.74
N GLU A 738 0.16 -6.05 -12.29
CA GLU A 738 -0.47 -7.31 -11.91
C GLU A 738 -1.99 -7.25 -12.10
N TRP A 739 -2.55 -8.35 -12.62
CA TRP A 739 -3.98 -8.62 -12.70
C TRP A 739 -4.19 -10.11 -12.91
N SER A 740 -5.40 -10.62 -12.68
CA SER A 740 -5.74 -12.02 -12.99
C SER A 740 -7.19 -12.15 -13.46
N GLN A 741 -7.49 -13.29 -14.07
CA GLN A 741 -8.86 -13.72 -14.39
C GLN A 741 -9.43 -14.61 -13.28
N ALA A 742 -9.11 -14.30 -12.01
CA ALA A 742 -9.80 -14.84 -10.86
C ALA A 742 -11.08 -14.05 -10.61
N ASP A 743 -12.18 -14.77 -10.46
CA ASP A 743 -13.52 -14.25 -10.15
C ASP A 743 -13.85 -14.35 -8.65
N THR A 744 -13.20 -15.31 -7.97
CA THR A 744 -13.32 -15.68 -6.55
C THR A 744 -11.98 -15.58 -5.82
N ASP A 745 -12.00 -15.56 -4.48
CA ASP A 745 -10.80 -15.71 -3.64
C ASP A 745 -10.56 -17.15 -3.15
N CYS A 746 -11.04 -18.14 -3.93
CA CYS A 746 -11.03 -19.56 -3.60
C CYS A 746 -9.66 -20.27 -3.64
N ALA A 747 -8.65 -19.64 -4.25
CA ALA A 747 -7.33 -20.26 -4.42
C ALA A 747 -6.64 -20.53 -3.07
N GLN A 748 -6.16 -21.77 -2.88
CA GLN A 748 -5.58 -22.21 -1.61
C GLN A 748 -4.45 -21.27 -1.14
N TYR A 749 -4.61 -20.69 0.06
CA TYR A 749 -3.69 -19.73 0.70
C TYR A 749 -3.55 -18.35 0.03
N VAL A 750 -4.40 -17.97 -0.94
CA VAL A 750 -4.35 -16.62 -1.55
C VAL A 750 -4.55 -15.52 -0.50
N ASN A 751 -5.35 -15.80 0.53
CA ASN A 751 -5.58 -14.94 1.69
C ASN A 751 -4.56 -15.12 2.84
N ASN A 752 -3.38 -15.68 2.56
CA ASN A 752 -2.37 -16.22 3.50
C ASN A 752 -2.67 -17.65 4.01
N VAL A 753 -1.61 -18.33 4.48
CA VAL A 753 -1.70 -19.66 5.12
C VAL A 753 -2.52 -19.58 6.40
N GLY A 754 -3.48 -20.49 6.56
CA GLY A 754 -4.34 -20.56 7.74
C GLY A 754 -5.51 -19.57 7.75
N ARG A 755 -5.70 -18.76 6.69
CA ARG A 755 -6.92 -17.98 6.45
C ARG A 755 -7.80 -18.67 5.40
N GLY A 756 -9.12 -18.54 5.53
CA GLY A 756 -10.08 -19.01 4.53
C GLY A 756 -10.40 -17.96 3.47
N THR A 757 -11.60 -18.07 2.90
CA THR A 757 -12.09 -17.29 1.74
C THR A 757 -13.20 -16.32 2.15
N ARG A 758 -13.27 -15.15 1.52
CA ARG A 758 -14.47 -14.29 1.59
C ARG A 758 -15.64 -14.98 0.92
N TRP A 759 -15.40 -15.69 -0.19
CA TRP A 759 -16.42 -16.43 -0.97
C TRP A 759 -17.29 -17.33 -0.08
N GLU A 760 -16.70 -18.26 0.68
CA GLU A 760 -17.44 -19.20 1.56
C GLU A 760 -17.72 -18.66 2.98
N GLY A 761 -17.36 -17.40 3.28
CA GLY A 761 -17.49 -16.86 4.64
C GLY A 761 -16.57 -17.56 5.66
N THR A 762 -15.34 -17.87 5.26
CA THR A 762 -14.33 -18.55 6.10
C THR A 762 -13.09 -17.69 6.36
N TYR A 763 -13.13 -16.41 5.98
CA TYR A 763 -12.01 -15.46 6.04
C TYR A 763 -11.61 -15.06 7.47
N ASP A 764 -12.57 -14.71 8.36
CA ASP A 764 -12.31 -14.53 9.80
C ASP A 764 -13.02 -15.64 10.59
N THR A 765 -12.26 -16.26 11.49
CA THR A 765 -12.74 -17.10 12.60
C THR A 765 -13.92 -16.57 13.43
N LYS A 766 -14.22 -15.27 13.33
CA LYS A 766 -15.27 -14.56 14.10
C LYS A 766 -16.43 -14.05 13.24
N ASP A 767 -16.30 -14.06 11.92
CA ASP A 767 -17.29 -13.52 10.99
C ASP A 767 -17.47 -14.50 9.82
N SER A 768 -18.64 -15.12 9.77
CA SER A 768 -19.02 -16.09 8.73
C SER A 768 -19.77 -15.46 7.56
N THR A 769 -19.63 -14.14 7.35
CA THR A 769 -20.24 -13.45 6.22
C THR A 769 -19.60 -13.91 4.92
N ALA A 770 -20.39 -14.60 4.10
CA ALA A 770 -20.01 -15.03 2.75
C ALA A 770 -20.16 -13.88 1.74
N TYR A 771 -19.25 -13.81 0.79
CA TYR A 771 -19.21 -12.80 -0.27
C TYR A 771 -19.17 -13.46 -1.64
N CYS A 772 -20.32 -13.99 -2.07
CA CYS A 772 -20.58 -14.39 -3.45
C CYS A 772 -21.95 -13.83 -3.91
N PRO A 773 -22.26 -13.79 -5.22
CA PRO A 773 -23.56 -13.31 -5.72
C PRO A 773 -24.81 -13.99 -5.11
N THR A 774 -24.68 -15.20 -4.58
CA THR A 774 -25.75 -15.98 -3.94
C THR A 774 -25.56 -16.16 -2.42
N ALA A 775 -24.86 -15.22 -1.76
CA ALA A 775 -24.61 -15.25 -0.32
C ALA A 775 -25.91 -15.26 0.51
N ASP A 776 -26.94 -14.51 0.09
CA ASP A 776 -28.26 -14.50 0.73
C ASP A 776 -28.98 -15.87 0.67
N ASP A 777 -28.68 -16.70 -0.34
CA ASP A 777 -29.18 -18.07 -0.46
C ASP A 777 -28.34 -19.08 0.36
N GLY A 778 -27.18 -18.67 0.88
CA GLY A 778 -26.25 -19.53 1.62
C GLY A 778 -25.58 -20.62 0.79
N THR A 779 -25.34 -20.39 -0.51
CA THR A 779 -24.89 -21.42 -1.47
C THR A 779 -23.44 -21.32 -1.93
N CYS A 780 -22.69 -20.30 -1.51
CA CYS A 780 -21.30 -20.07 -1.91
C CYS A 780 -20.38 -21.28 -1.60
N SER A 781 -19.67 -21.83 -2.59
CA SER A 781 -18.71 -22.92 -2.38
C SER A 781 -17.62 -23.02 -3.44
N CYS A 782 -16.35 -22.90 -3.01
CA CYS A 782 -15.13 -23.02 -3.82
C CYS A 782 -14.88 -24.43 -4.42
N SER A 783 -15.82 -25.35 -4.25
CA SER A 783 -15.69 -26.77 -4.63
C SER A 783 -15.60 -27.01 -6.13
N LYS A 784 -16.01 -26.06 -6.98
CA LYS A 784 -15.93 -26.17 -8.45
C LYS A 784 -14.83 -25.30 -9.07
N THR A 785 -14.52 -24.13 -8.52
CA THR A 785 -13.36 -23.34 -8.95
C THR A 785 -12.04 -24.08 -8.72
N MET A 786 -11.98 -24.96 -7.71
CA MET A 786 -10.79 -25.75 -7.34
C MET A 786 -10.71 -27.16 -7.99
N VAL A 787 -11.48 -27.47 -9.04
CA VAL A 787 -11.33 -28.74 -9.80
C VAL A 787 -10.30 -28.63 -10.94
N ASP A 788 -10.05 -29.74 -11.62
CA ASP A 788 -9.20 -29.76 -12.82
C ASP A 788 -9.77 -28.83 -13.92
N PRO A 789 -9.02 -27.82 -14.40
CA PRO A 789 -9.48 -26.90 -15.44
C PRO A 789 -9.87 -27.57 -16.76
N ALA A 790 -9.42 -28.80 -17.03
CA ALA A 790 -9.86 -29.57 -18.18
C ALA A 790 -11.38 -29.81 -18.16
N ILE A 791 -11.97 -30.02 -16.97
CA ILE A 791 -13.41 -30.32 -16.78
C ILE A 791 -14.28 -29.08 -16.51
N TYR A 792 -13.72 -27.86 -16.54
CA TYR A 792 -14.54 -26.64 -16.57
C TYR A 792 -15.47 -26.67 -17.82
N SER A 793 -16.71 -26.20 -17.67
CA SER A 793 -17.65 -26.11 -18.79
C SER A 793 -17.20 -25.10 -19.84
N ASP A 794 -17.57 -25.31 -21.09
CA ASP A 794 -17.20 -24.41 -22.20
C ASP A 794 -17.77 -22.99 -21.99
N THR A 795 -18.93 -22.87 -21.34
CA THR A 795 -19.49 -21.57 -20.92
C THR A 795 -18.59 -20.85 -19.91
N TYR A 796 -18.03 -21.57 -18.94
CA TYR A 796 -17.19 -20.99 -17.90
C TYR A 796 -15.79 -20.65 -18.43
N LYS A 797 -15.24 -21.50 -19.31
CA LYS A 797 -14.05 -21.18 -20.11
C LYS A 797 -14.26 -19.92 -20.96
N SER A 798 -15.42 -19.81 -21.62
CA SER A 798 -15.79 -18.62 -22.41
C SER A 798 -15.93 -17.36 -21.54
N PHE A 799 -16.50 -17.45 -20.34
CA PHE A 799 -16.54 -16.34 -19.39
C PHE A 799 -15.13 -15.91 -18.98
N LEU A 800 -14.31 -16.86 -18.49
CA LEU A 800 -12.96 -16.57 -18.00
C LEU A 800 -12.09 -15.92 -19.09
N GLN A 801 -12.19 -16.38 -20.34
CA GLN A 801 -11.54 -15.75 -21.47
C GLN A 801 -12.11 -14.35 -21.76
N THR A 802 -13.44 -14.18 -21.80
CA THR A 802 -14.06 -12.85 -22.03
C THR A 802 -13.64 -11.85 -20.95
N TYR A 803 -13.59 -12.29 -19.70
CA TYR A 803 -13.19 -11.46 -18.55
C TYR A 803 -11.69 -11.10 -18.60
N ALA A 804 -10.83 -12.02 -19.04
CA ALA A 804 -9.43 -11.73 -19.31
C ALA A 804 -9.25 -10.74 -20.47
N GLU A 805 -9.98 -10.95 -21.58
CA GLU A 805 -9.92 -10.11 -22.78
C GLU A 805 -10.50 -8.70 -22.56
N ALA A 806 -11.52 -8.57 -21.69
CA ALA A 806 -12.02 -7.29 -21.20
C ALA A 806 -10.95 -6.52 -20.41
N GLN A 807 -10.24 -7.20 -19.50
CA GLN A 807 -9.15 -6.61 -18.71
C GLN A 807 -7.99 -6.17 -19.60
N MET A 808 -7.54 -7.04 -20.52
CA MET A 808 -6.57 -6.68 -21.57
C MET A 808 -7.04 -5.45 -22.35
N SER A 809 -8.29 -5.41 -22.79
CA SER A 809 -8.85 -4.28 -23.54
C SER A 809 -8.88 -2.97 -22.74
N ALA A 810 -8.95 -3.00 -21.41
CA ALA A 810 -8.82 -1.81 -20.57
C ALA A 810 -7.36 -1.40 -20.40
N PHE A 811 -6.45 -2.33 -20.11
CA PHE A 811 -5.03 -2.03 -19.87
C PHE A 811 -4.26 -1.63 -21.13
N GLU A 812 -4.71 -2.06 -22.31
CA GLU A 812 -4.16 -1.64 -23.60
C GLU A 812 -4.61 -0.22 -24.03
N THR A 813 -5.44 0.47 -23.23
CA THR A 813 -5.62 1.94 -23.35
C THR A 813 -4.45 2.74 -22.75
N ALA A 814 -3.61 2.08 -21.96
CA ALA A 814 -2.42 2.64 -21.32
C ALA A 814 -1.13 2.03 -21.89
N MET A 815 -0.07 1.86 -21.10
CA MET A 815 1.19 1.26 -21.57
C MET A 815 1.12 -0.27 -21.74
N GLY A 816 0.01 -0.91 -21.37
CA GLY A 816 -0.17 -2.38 -21.38
C GLY A 816 -0.06 -3.02 -19.99
N TRP A 817 0.14 -4.34 -19.97
CA TRP A 817 -0.18 -5.18 -18.81
C TRP A 817 0.81 -6.33 -18.56
N PHE A 818 0.85 -6.80 -17.32
CA PHE A 818 1.56 -8.01 -16.89
C PHE A 818 0.61 -8.92 -16.09
N TYR A 819 0.32 -10.11 -16.61
CA TYR A 819 -0.58 -11.06 -15.93
C TYR A 819 0.06 -11.70 -14.69
N TRP A 820 -0.69 -11.87 -13.60
CA TRP A 820 -0.27 -12.51 -12.35
C TRP A 820 -0.94 -13.90 -12.18
N THR A 821 -0.22 -15.02 -12.32
CA THR A 821 1.19 -15.25 -12.67
C THR A 821 1.29 -16.25 -13.85
N TRP A 822 2.50 -16.54 -14.34
CA TRP A 822 2.71 -17.51 -15.42
C TRP A 822 2.21 -18.90 -15.03
N ARG A 823 2.67 -19.43 -13.88
CA ARG A 823 2.27 -20.76 -13.37
C ARG A 823 2.13 -20.78 -11.86
N THR A 824 1.19 -21.62 -11.42
CA THR A 824 0.97 -22.00 -10.02
C THR A 824 0.90 -23.52 -9.94
N GLU A 825 1.05 -24.12 -8.75
CA GLU A 825 0.92 -25.58 -8.61
C GLU A 825 -0.54 -26.07 -8.72
N SER A 826 -1.52 -25.26 -8.29
CA SER A 826 -2.93 -25.69 -8.17
C SER A 826 -3.97 -24.58 -8.24
N ALA A 827 -3.60 -23.34 -8.55
CA ALA A 827 -4.53 -22.20 -8.64
C ALA A 827 -4.74 -21.81 -10.11
N ALA A 828 -5.65 -22.50 -10.80
CA ALA A 828 -5.80 -22.44 -12.27
C ALA A 828 -6.09 -21.03 -12.80
N GLN A 829 -7.00 -20.30 -12.15
CA GLN A 829 -7.34 -18.90 -12.47
C GLN A 829 -6.18 -17.91 -12.26
N TRP A 830 -5.14 -18.30 -11.52
CA TRP A 830 -3.96 -17.49 -11.24
C TRP A 830 -2.76 -17.93 -12.09
N SER A 831 -2.97 -18.79 -13.10
CA SER A 831 -1.93 -19.33 -13.96
C SER A 831 -2.25 -19.11 -15.44
N TYR A 832 -1.56 -18.14 -16.05
CA TYR A 832 -1.66 -17.87 -17.49
C TYR A 832 -1.39 -19.12 -18.34
N ARG A 833 -0.36 -19.88 -17.99
CA ARG A 833 0.01 -21.16 -18.64
C ARG A 833 -1.13 -22.18 -18.60
N THR A 834 -1.83 -22.27 -17.47
CA THR A 834 -2.96 -23.17 -17.28
C THR A 834 -4.16 -22.72 -18.11
N ALA A 835 -4.47 -21.43 -18.09
CA ALA A 835 -5.57 -20.84 -18.86
C ALA A 835 -5.37 -20.98 -20.38
N TRP A 836 -4.15 -20.68 -20.87
CA TRP A 836 -3.75 -20.83 -22.27
C TRP A 836 -3.84 -22.29 -22.74
N LYS A 837 -3.33 -23.25 -21.94
CA LYS A 837 -3.36 -24.68 -22.31
C LYS A 837 -4.73 -25.35 -22.19
N ASN A 838 -5.68 -24.76 -21.45
CA ASN A 838 -7.04 -25.29 -21.30
C ASN A 838 -8.11 -24.50 -22.08
N GLY A 839 -7.71 -23.53 -22.90
CA GLY A 839 -8.61 -22.80 -23.80
C GLY A 839 -9.55 -21.81 -23.09
N PHE A 840 -9.04 -21.07 -22.10
CA PHE A 840 -9.76 -19.94 -21.48
C PHE A 840 -8.93 -18.65 -21.39
N MET A 841 -8.01 -18.48 -22.34
CA MET A 841 -7.14 -17.32 -22.54
C MET A 841 -6.85 -17.22 -24.05
N PRO A 842 -6.63 -16.03 -24.65
CA PRO A 842 -6.28 -15.90 -26.07
C PRO A 842 -5.20 -16.89 -26.53
N SER A 843 -5.41 -17.55 -27.67
CA SER A 843 -4.41 -18.47 -28.24
C SER A 843 -3.07 -17.79 -28.57
N LYS A 844 -3.12 -16.47 -28.81
CA LYS A 844 -1.99 -15.53 -28.80
C LYS A 844 -2.42 -14.28 -28.04
N ALA A 845 -1.60 -13.78 -27.11
CA ALA A 845 -1.89 -12.57 -26.33
C ALA A 845 -2.21 -11.32 -27.19
N TYR A 846 -1.65 -11.23 -28.40
CA TYR A 846 -1.93 -10.15 -29.37
C TYR A 846 -3.17 -10.39 -30.27
N SER A 847 -4.00 -11.39 -29.97
CA SER A 847 -5.22 -11.69 -30.74
C SER A 847 -6.35 -12.19 -29.83
N PRO A 848 -6.88 -11.30 -28.96
CA PRO A 848 -8.10 -11.59 -28.19
C PRO A 848 -9.32 -11.71 -29.11
N SER A 849 -10.32 -12.48 -28.68
CA SER A 849 -11.60 -12.67 -29.38
C SER A 849 -12.67 -11.62 -29.08
N PHE A 850 -12.59 -11.02 -27.89
CA PHE A 850 -13.44 -9.96 -27.36
C PHE A 850 -12.61 -8.70 -27.04
N LYS A 851 -13.28 -7.54 -27.01
CA LYS A 851 -12.75 -6.27 -26.53
C LYS A 851 -13.90 -5.42 -25.98
N CYS A 852 -13.59 -4.43 -25.15
CA CYS A 852 -14.60 -3.52 -24.65
C CYS A 852 -15.23 -2.69 -25.78
N GLY A 853 -16.56 -2.64 -25.79
CA GLY A 853 -17.36 -2.09 -26.89
C GLY A 853 -17.99 -3.16 -27.80
N ASP A 854 -17.54 -4.41 -27.75
CA ASP A 854 -18.29 -5.54 -28.31
C ASP A 854 -19.45 -5.93 -27.37
N THR A 855 -20.38 -6.76 -27.85
CA THR A 855 -21.51 -7.25 -27.03
C THR A 855 -21.02 -8.34 -26.07
N VAL A 856 -21.21 -8.15 -24.76
CA VAL A 856 -20.90 -9.14 -23.73
C VAL A 856 -21.75 -10.40 -23.96
N PRO A 857 -21.17 -11.62 -23.96
CA PRO A 857 -21.94 -12.87 -24.07
C PRO A 857 -22.90 -13.07 -22.90
N ASP A 858 -23.99 -13.80 -23.13
CA ASP A 858 -24.94 -14.15 -22.08
C ASP A 858 -24.38 -15.28 -21.19
N PHE A 859 -24.09 -14.94 -19.93
CA PHE A 859 -23.63 -15.88 -18.92
C PHE A 859 -24.72 -16.37 -17.96
N SER A 860 -26.00 -15.96 -18.14
CA SER A 860 -27.10 -16.24 -17.20
C SER A 860 -27.45 -17.73 -17.01
N GLY A 861 -26.99 -18.59 -17.92
CA GLY A 861 -27.06 -20.05 -17.77
C GLY A 861 -26.01 -20.66 -16.83
N MET A 862 -25.07 -19.86 -16.33
CA MET A 862 -24.02 -20.29 -15.39
C MET A 862 -24.44 -20.03 -13.94
N PRO A 863 -24.22 -20.98 -13.00
CA PRO A 863 -24.53 -20.73 -11.60
C PRO A 863 -23.47 -19.85 -10.91
N GLU A 864 -23.94 -18.79 -10.26
CA GLU A 864 -23.14 -17.70 -9.68
C GLU A 864 -22.57 -17.99 -8.27
N TYR A 865 -22.37 -19.25 -7.90
CA TYR A 865 -22.19 -19.67 -6.50
C TYR A 865 -20.87 -20.39 -6.17
N TYR A 866 -19.93 -20.55 -7.11
CA TYR A 866 -18.83 -21.51 -6.95
C TYR A 866 -17.46 -21.10 -7.46
#